data_AF-A0A4S4EE72-F1
#
_entry.id   AF-A0A4S4EE72-F1
#
_cell.length_a   1.000
_cell.length_b   1.000
_cell.length_c   1.000
_cell.angle_alpha   90.00
_cell.angle_beta   90.00
_cell.angle_gamma   90.00
#
_symmetry.space_group_name_H-M   'P 1'
#
loop_
_entity.id
_entity.type
_entity.pdbx_description
1 polymer ?
#
loop_
_entity_poly.entity_id
_entity_poly.type
_entity_poly.pdbx_seq_one_letter_code
_entity_poly.pdbx_strand_id
1 'polypeptide(L)'
;MFGSLSEFSTTSSSSRFSLPTHFEPQLEETAGHGIHSLSQHPNPEISSFLQKGFSEITHEIVGKALHGVWLKGSTHLGTFYMNTLINMYCKFGKIKPAQYLFDRMPERNGTSWNTMVSGYVRVGLYPDAVSLFPQMCSQGIEPSGYLIASLMAACSRSVNMVCEGFQIHGFVLKLGLLWDVFVGTALLHFYGVYGFLSRAKRLFEEMPERNVVSWSSLMVAYLDIGDSREVLNIYQQMRHEGVGCNQNTFTTIFSSCGLLEDELLGRQMLAHVIKTGYETNVSVANSLISMFGSFCSIQDACYVFDHMIERDTISWNSMVSAYVHNVLFKESLSCFHLMRLVHNEINSTTLSTLLSVCGTKDNLKWGSGIHGMVVKLGLDSNVCVCNTLLTMYTEAGRPKDAEELFQEMPERDLISWNSIMAGYVLDGKCLDALKVLAELYKMGKAMNYVTFSSALAACSNPEFLVEGKIVHALVITVGLHDNLIVGNALVTMYGKCSMMCEAKQVFQKMSKQDLVTWNALIGGYAENEEPGEAVKFFKLMRGGCIPVNYITIVNVLGAFSAPAALMIHGMPLHANIVLTGFESDDYVKNSLITMYAKCGDLNSSNYIFSRLLDKNPVTWNAMVAANAHHGWKHPSKIQAEAIPHALEGKDLIGLAQTGSGKTGAFALPILQALLETPQAFFACVLSPTRELAIQIAEQFEALGSGIGVKCAVLVGGVDNVQQSIALGKRPHIVVLDEADRLLNEDFEKAIDELLRPVYWWVFVLLSFFPGYGDEKRCAMRRTTLVQCEAIGGERAKISVGCIFALVRKLQRACLRNPVKIEAASKYSTVDSLKQQYLFVPAKHKNCYLVYILTEKSGSTSMVFTRTCDSTGLLAQMLRNLGLRAIPISGHMTQAKRLGALNKFKAGECNILVCTDVASRGLDIPSVDMVINYDIPSNSKDYIHRVGRTARAGRSGVAISIVSQYELEWYIQIEKLIGKKLPMFPAQEEEVLLLLERVTEAKRIADMEMEAICDTLGWGDVAFMWESSFKK
;
A
#
# COMPACT_ATOMS: atom_id res chain seq x y z
N MET A 1 -67.05 8.45 -19.56
CA MET A 1 -68.50 8.52 -19.34
C MET A 1 -68.73 8.97 -17.91
N PHE A 2 -69.63 9.94 -17.75
CA PHE A 2 -70.22 10.50 -16.52
C PHE A 2 -70.37 9.49 -15.36
N GLY A 3 -70.31 9.86 -14.07
CA GLY A 3 -70.45 11.18 -13.47
C GLY A 3 -70.22 11.23 -11.95
N SER A 4 -70.41 12.44 -11.46
CA SER A 4 -70.27 13.07 -10.13
C SER A 4 -70.97 12.41 -8.94
N LEU A 5 -70.37 12.59 -7.75
CA LEU A 5 -70.95 13.11 -6.47
C LEU A 5 -69.89 12.88 -5.35
N SER A 6 -69.08 13.88 -5.02
CA SER A 6 -69.26 14.87 -3.92
C SER A 6 -69.02 14.32 -2.51
N GLU A 7 -67.97 14.86 -1.88
CA GLU A 7 -67.69 15.04 -0.45
C GLU A 7 -68.61 14.35 0.57
N PHE A 8 -68.03 13.46 1.37
CA PHE A 8 -68.44 13.27 2.76
C PHE A 8 -67.20 13.29 3.65
N SER A 9 -67.18 14.28 4.53
CA SER A 9 -66.35 14.40 5.71
C SER A 9 -66.47 13.15 6.58
N THR A 10 -65.35 12.47 6.85
CA THR A 10 -65.27 11.46 7.90
C THR A 10 -64.90 12.15 9.21
N THR A 11 -65.94 12.66 9.87
CA THR A 11 -66.02 12.64 11.33
C THR A 11 -65.73 11.21 11.78
N SER A 12 -64.65 11.02 12.55
CA SER A 12 -64.38 9.76 13.22
C SER A 12 -65.46 9.54 14.27
N SER A 13 -66.48 8.75 13.91
CA SER A 13 -67.48 8.24 14.82
C SER A 13 -66.80 7.32 15.83
N SER A 14 -66.78 7.81 17.07
CA SER A 14 -66.66 7.01 18.28
C SER A 14 -67.68 5.86 18.23
N SER A 15 -67.25 4.65 17.89
CA SER A 15 -68.02 3.45 18.20
C SER A 15 -67.89 3.20 19.71
N ARG A 16 -68.90 3.72 20.41
CA ARG A 16 -69.26 3.35 21.77
C ARG A 16 -69.37 1.82 21.84
N PHE A 17 -68.38 1.16 22.43
CA PHE A 17 -68.66 -0.03 23.22
C PHE A 17 -69.14 0.44 24.59
N SER A 18 -70.46 0.48 24.72
CA SER A 18 -71.18 0.56 25.98
C SER A 18 -70.85 -0.68 26.82
N LEU A 19 -69.91 -0.54 27.75
CA LEU A 19 -69.82 -1.39 28.93
C LEU A 19 -70.86 -0.92 29.97
N PRO A 20 -71.38 -1.83 30.82
CA PRO A 20 -72.56 -1.55 31.63
C PRO A 20 -72.28 -0.42 32.63
N THR A 21 -73.07 0.65 32.54
CA THR A 21 -73.24 1.64 33.60
C THR A 21 -73.96 0.98 34.77
N HIS A 22 -73.25 0.24 35.62
CA HIS A 22 -73.61 -0.05 37.02
C HIS A 22 -72.43 -0.78 37.69
N PHE A 23 -71.37 -0.04 37.98
CA PHE A 23 -70.45 -0.35 39.07
C PHE A 23 -69.96 0.99 39.62
N GLU A 24 -70.84 1.66 40.37
CA GLU A 24 -70.42 2.61 41.38
C GLU A 24 -69.59 1.82 42.40
N PRO A 25 -68.30 2.12 42.61
CA PRO A 25 -67.66 1.69 43.83
C PRO A 25 -68.28 2.54 44.94
N GLN A 26 -69.02 1.90 45.83
CA GLN A 26 -69.45 2.48 47.11
C GLN A 26 -68.22 2.96 47.88
N LEU A 27 -67.81 4.19 47.63
CA LEU A 27 -66.78 4.94 48.36
C LEU A 27 -67.33 6.27 48.88
N GLU A 28 -68.63 6.52 48.72
CA GLU A 28 -69.26 7.79 49.11
C GLU A 28 -69.48 7.93 50.62
N GLU A 29 -69.36 6.89 51.44
CA GLU A 29 -69.73 7.00 52.88
C GLU A 29 -68.58 7.00 53.90
N THR A 30 -67.29 6.93 53.51
CA THR A 30 -66.20 6.85 54.52
C THR A 30 -64.92 7.67 54.26
N ALA A 31 -64.95 8.70 53.40
CA ALA A 31 -63.78 9.54 53.15
C ALA A 31 -63.95 10.96 53.74
N GLY A 32 -63.12 11.32 54.72
CA GLY A 32 -63.11 12.65 55.34
C GLY A 32 -62.83 13.80 54.35
N HIS A 33 -63.17 15.03 54.76
CA HIS A 33 -63.18 16.28 53.97
C HIS A 33 -61.93 16.62 53.12
N GLY A 34 -60.79 15.92 53.25
CA GLY A 34 -59.56 16.17 52.49
C GLY A 34 -59.47 15.54 51.09
N ILE A 35 -60.32 14.55 50.76
CA ILE A 35 -60.24 13.82 49.47
C ILE A 35 -61.11 14.51 48.40
N HIS A 36 -62.18 15.18 48.82
CA HIS A 36 -63.06 15.96 47.95
C HIS A 36 -62.38 17.20 47.32
N SER A 37 -61.28 17.71 47.90
CA SER A 37 -60.55 18.88 47.36
C SER A 37 -59.55 18.53 46.24
N LEU A 38 -59.25 17.25 46.02
CA LEU A 38 -58.28 16.81 45.01
C LEU A 38 -58.87 16.86 43.58
N SER A 39 -60.16 16.58 43.42
CA SER A 39 -60.86 16.66 42.13
C SER A 39 -60.96 18.08 41.56
N GLN A 40 -60.85 19.11 42.42
CA GLN A 40 -60.88 20.53 42.05
C GLN A 40 -59.47 21.16 41.95
N HIS A 41 -58.40 20.36 42.03
CA HIS A 41 -57.03 20.88 42.03
C HIS A 41 -56.64 21.41 40.64
N PRO A 42 -55.96 22.58 40.53
CA PRO A 42 -55.61 23.20 39.25
C PRO A 42 -54.59 22.40 38.42
N ASN A 43 -53.82 21.52 39.06
CA ASN A 43 -52.92 20.59 38.36
C ASN A 43 -53.72 19.39 37.79
N PRO A 44 -53.72 19.18 36.45
CA PRO A 44 -54.46 18.10 35.81
C PRO A 44 -54.05 16.69 36.26
N GLU A 45 -52.80 16.48 36.68
CA GLU A 45 -52.33 15.19 37.22
C GLU A 45 -52.95 14.85 38.58
N ILE A 46 -53.32 15.88 39.35
CA ILE A 46 -53.90 15.73 40.69
C ILE A 46 -55.42 15.63 40.60
N SER A 47 -56.05 16.35 39.67
CA SER A 47 -57.51 16.28 39.47
C SER A 47 -57.96 14.98 38.79
N SER A 48 -57.15 14.39 37.91
CA SER A 48 -57.44 13.08 37.28
C SER A 48 -57.10 11.87 38.18
N PHE A 49 -56.43 12.10 39.32
CA PHE A 49 -55.93 11.06 40.22
C PHE A 49 -56.99 10.07 40.70
N LEU A 50 -58.20 10.54 41.02
CA LEU A 50 -59.27 9.67 41.51
C LEU A 50 -59.72 8.65 40.45
N GLN A 51 -59.66 8.99 39.16
CA GLN A 51 -60.03 8.11 38.05
C GLN A 51 -58.86 7.23 37.56
N LYS A 52 -57.65 7.78 37.50
CA LYS A 52 -56.51 7.14 36.83
C LYS A 52 -55.38 6.70 37.78
N GLY A 53 -55.55 6.91 39.08
CA GLY A 53 -54.55 6.59 40.10
C GLY A 53 -53.22 7.31 39.84
N PHE A 54 -52.10 6.63 40.13
CA PHE A 54 -50.75 7.18 39.95
C PHE A 54 -50.22 7.05 38.50
N SER A 55 -51.05 6.66 37.53
CA SER A 55 -50.59 6.28 36.18
C SER A 55 -50.10 7.46 35.32
N GLU A 56 -50.71 8.64 35.48
CA GLU A 56 -50.43 9.89 34.73
C GLU A 56 -49.45 10.83 35.43
N ILE A 57 -48.94 10.47 36.61
CA ILE A 57 -48.02 11.32 37.35
C ILE A 57 -46.66 11.36 36.65
N THR A 58 -46.23 12.55 36.25
CA THR A 58 -44.97 12.75 35.53
C THR A 58 -43.83 13.21 36.43
N HIS A 59 -44.16 13.79 37.59
CA HIS A 59 -43.19 14.29 38.55
C HIS A 59 -43.12 13.46 39.84
N GLU A 60 -41.92 12.98 40.20
CA GLU A 60 -41.68 12.14 41.39
C GLU A 60 -42.15 12.83 42.69
N ILE A 61 -41.96 14.15 42.79
CA ILE A 61 -42.33 14.94 43.96
C ILE A 61 -43.85 14.93 44.17
N VAL A 62 -44.61 15.09 43.08
CA VAL A 62 -46.08 15.06 43.09
C VAL A 62 -46.58 13.67 43.48
N GLY A 63 -45.97 12.62 42.92
CA GLY A 63 -46.29 11.23 43.27
C GLY A 63 -46.03 10.88 44.73
N LYS A 64 -44.90 11.33 45.29
CA LYS A 64 -44.59 11.15 46.71
C LYS A 64 -45.51 11.94 47.62
N ALA A 65 -45.88 13.17 47.23
CA ALA A 65 -46.81 13.99 48.00
C ALA A 65 -48.21 13.34 48.08
N LEU A 66 -48.73 12.86 46.94
CA LEU A 66 -50.01 12.14 46.88
C LEU A 66 -49.98 10.83 47.68
N HIS A 67 -48.89 10.06 47.59
CA HIS A 67 -48.70 8.86 48.40
C HIS A 67 -48.66 9.20 49.91
N GLY A 68 -48.01 10.30 50.31
CA GLY A 68 -47.96 10.78 51.69
C GLY A 68 -49.29 11.27 52.24
N VAL A 69 -50.10 11.95 51.42
CA VAL A 69 -51.48 12.36 51.77
C VAL A 69 -52.32 11.12 52.06
N TRP A 70 -52.16 10.06 51.26
CA TRP A 70 -52.93 8.84 51.43
C TRP A 70 -52.51 8.02 52.66
N LEU A 71 -51.20 7.97 52.97
CA LEU A 71 -50.70 7.35 54.20
C LEU A 71 -51.26 8.02 55.47
N LYS A 72 -51.56 9.33 55.44
CA LYS A 72 -52.19 10.06 56.55
C LYS A 72 -53.71 9.85 56.64
N GLY A 73 -54.36 9.46 55.54
CA GLY A 73 -55.82 9.35 55.44
C GLY A 73 -56.46 8.11 56.09
N SER A 74 -55.66 7.16 56.59
CA SER A 74 -56.13 5.93 57.26
C SER A 74 -57.13 5.07 56.45
N THR A 75 -56.99 5.00 55.12
CA THR A 75 -57.77 4.10 54.26
C THR A 75 -56.86 3.15 53.47
N HIS A 76 -57.22 1.87 53.39
CA HIS A 76 -56.48 0.89 52.59
C HIS A 76 -56.64 1.21 51.09
N LEU A 77 -55.52 1.35 50.36
CA LEU A 77 -55.56 1.45 48.90
C LEU A 77 -56.05 0.12 48.31
N GLY A 78 -57.11 0.18 47.50
CA GLY A 78 -57.51 -0.96 46.68
C GLY A 78 -56.41 -1.38 45.71
N THR A 79 -56.46 -2.64 45.26
CA THR A 79 -55.44 -3.30 44.40
C THR A 79 -55.10 -2.49 43.14
N PHE A 80 -56.07 -1.78 42.55
CA PHE A 80 -55.86 -0.89 41.40
C PHE A 80 -54.90 0.28 41.70
N TYR A 81 -55.12 1.00 42.79
CA TYR A 81 -54.28 2.15 43.16
C TYR A 81 -52.89 1.70 43.62
N MET A 82 -52.78 0.55 44.28
CA MET A 82 -51.48 -0.05 44.62
C MET A 82 -50.68 -0.41 43.35
N ASN A 83 -51.31 -1.03 42.35
CA ASN A 83 -50.64 -1.36 41.09
C ASN A 83 -50.17 -0.12 40.32
N THR A 84 -50.99 0.93 40.26
CA THR A 84 -50.58 2.20 39.62
C THR A 84 -49.46 2.91 40.40
N LEU A 85 -49.47 2.84 41.74
CA LEU A 85 -48.42 3.40 42.59
C LEU A 85 -47.09 2.65 42.43
N ILE A 86 -47.11 1.32 42.37
CA ILE A 86 -45.94 0.49 42.06
C ILE A 86 -45.39 0.87 40.68
N ASN A 87 -46.24 0.97 39.66
CA ASN A 87 -45.82 1.38 38.32
C ASN A 87 -45.17 2.78 38.31
N MET A 88 -45.72 3.73 39.08
CA MET A 88 -45.16 5.08 39.23
C MET A 88 -43.75 5.03 39.82
N TYR A 89 -43.54 4.33 40.93
CA TYR A 89 -42.21 4.18 41.51
C TYR A 89 -41.22 3.47 40.57
N CYS A 90 -41.68 2.44 39.85
CA CYS A 90 -40.88 1.77 38.82
C CYS A 90 -40.52 2.70 37.65
N LYS A 91 -41.43 3.58 37.19
CA LYS A 91 -41.16 4.60 36.16
C LYS A 91 -40.03 5.55 36.58
N PHE A 92 -39.95 5.91 37.87
CA PHE A 92 -38.87 6.75 38.41
C PHE A 92 -37.62 5.97 38.83
N GLY A 93 -37.50 4.69 38.50
CA GLY A 93 -36.35 3.85 38.84
C GLY A 93 -36.22 3.52 40.33
N LYS A 94 -37.26 3.78 41.14
CA LYS A 94 -37.28 3.51 42.59
C LYS A 94 -37.84 2.13 42.85
N ILE A 95 -37.02 1.10 42.66
CA ILE A 95 -37.48 -0.29 42.81
C ILE A 95 -37.73 -0.70 44.28
N LYS A 96 -36.92 -0.22 45.24
CA LYS A 96 -37.07 -0.59 46.67
C LYS A 96 -38.43 -0.17 47.27
N PRO A 97 -38.91 1.09 47.09
CA PRO A 97 -40.26 1.45 47.51
C PRO A 97 -41.37 0.67 46.79
N ALA A 98 -41.19 0.40 45.48
CA ALA A 98 -42.15 -0.39 44.71
C ALA A 98 -42.26 -1.83 45.25
N GLN A 99 -41.13 -2.47 45.54
CA GLN A 99 -41.07 -3.80 46.13
C GLN A 99 -41.69 -3.82 47.53
N TYR A 100 -41.37 -2.83 48.37
CA TYR A 100 -41.97 -2.73 49.70
C TYR A 100 -43.50 -2.63 49.65
N LEU A 101 -44.03 -1.86 48.70
CA LEU A 101 -45.49 -1.76 48.50
C LEU A 101 -46.07 -3.07 48.01
N PHE A 102 -45.41 -3.73 47.05
CA PHE A 102 -45.80 -5.04 46.53
C PHE A 102 -45.83 -6.12 47.62
N ASP A 103 -44.84 -6.14 48.51
CA ASP A 103 -44.71 -7.10 49.60
C ASP A 103 -45.80 -6.93 50.67
N ARG A 104 -46.35 -5.72 50.82
CA ARG A 104 -47.43 -5.41 51.78
C ARG A 104 -48.83 -5.43 51.19
N MET A 105 -49.00 -5.77 49.92
CA MET A 105 -50.34 -5.92 49.33
C MET A 105 -51.08 -7.10 49.97
N PRO A 106 -52.30 -6.90 50.51
CA PRO A 106 -53.08 -7.98 51.11
C PRO A 106 -53.57 -9.00 50.07
N GLU A 107 -53.90 -8.52 48.86
CA GLU A 107 -54.24 -9.35 47.70
C GLU A 107 -53.40 -8.95 46.49
N ARG A 108 -52.75 -9.94 45.85
CA ARG A 108 -51.99 -9.75 44.60
C ARG A 108 -52.70 -10.48 43.48
N ASN A 109 -52.96 -9.77 42.38
CA ASN A 109 -53.52 -10.37 41.17
C ASN A 109 -52.46 -10.41 40.05
N GLY A 110 -52.79 -10.98 38.90
CA GLY A 110 -51.87 -11.05 37.76
C GLY A 110 -51.30 -9.69 37.33
N THR A 111 -52.08 -8.60 37.45
CA THR A 111 -51.59 -7.25 37.13
C THR A 111 -50.56 -6.72 38.13
N SER A 112 -50.65 -7.08 39.41
CA SER A 112 -49.64 -6.74 40.42
C SER A 112 -48.29 -7.36 40.09
N TRP A 113 -48.29 -8.66 39.75
CA TRP A 113 -47.07 -9.39 39.36
C TRP A 113 -46.48 -8.86 38.05
N ASN A 114 -47.31 -8.63 37.02
CA ASN A 114 -46.85 -8.06 35.74
C ASN A 114 -46.19 -6.69 35.92
N THR A 115 -46.78 -5.83 36.75
CA THR A 115 -46.25 -4.48 37.02
C THR A 115 -44.90 -4.55 37.72
N MET A 116 -44.75 -5.45 38.70
CA MET A 116 -43.50 -5.61 39.43
C MET A 116 -42.40 -6.19 38.55
N VAL A 117 -42.69 -7.26 37.79
CA VAL A 117 -41.73 -7.86 36.84
C VAL A 117 -41.31 -6.85 35.79
N SER A 118 -42.26 -6.18 35.11
CA SER A 118 -41.95 -5.13 34.13
C SER A 118 -41.12 -3.99 34.74
N GLY A 119 -41.39 -3.63 36.00
CA GLY A 119 -40.59 -2.68 36.77
C GLY A 119 -39.13 -3.11 36.95
N TYR A 120 -38.90 -4.35 37.38
CA TYR A 120 -37.53 -4.90 37.49
C TYR A 120 -36.81 -4.93 36.15
N VAL A 121 -37.49 -5.35 35.07
CA VAL A 121 -36.92 -5.36 33.71
C VAL A 121 -36.52 -3.95 33.27
N ARG A 122 -37.36 -2.95 33.54
CA ARG A 122 -37.09 -1.54 33.18
C ARG A 122 -35.89 -0.96 33.93
N VAL A 123 -35.69 -1.38 35.19
CA VAL A 123 -34.55 -0.95 36.02
C VAL A 123 -33.26 -1.72 35.72
N GLY A 124 -33.34 -2.81 34.95
CA GLY A 124 -32.18 -3.63 34.56
C GLY A 124 -31.84 -4.76 35.54
N LEU A 125 -32.72 -5.04 36.50
CA LEU A 125 -32.56 -6.10 37.50
C LEU A 125 -33.20 -7.40 36.99
N TYR A 126 -32.61 -7.97 35.94
CA TYR A 126 -33.16 -9.13 35.22
C TYR A 126 -33.27 -10.42 36.05
N PRO A 127 -32.27 -10.80 36.88
CA PRO A 127 -32.38 -12.00 37.71
C PRO A 127 -33.52 -11.91 38.73
N ASP A 128 -33.69 -10.74 39.34
CA ASP A 128 -34.76 -10.49 40.30
C ASP A 128 -36.15 -10.58 39.64
N ALA A 129 -36.29 -10.03 38.42
CA ALA A 129 -37.51 -10.17 37.62
C ALA A 129 -37.90 -11.63 37.38
N VAL A 130 -36.95 -12.48 37.00
CA VAL A 130 -37.19 -13.90 36.74
C VAL A 130 -37.43 -14.68 38.04
N SER A 131 -36.83 -14.27 39.16
CA SER A 131 -37.04 -14.91 40.47
C SER A 131 -38.47 -14.77 41.01
N LEU A 132 -39.21 -13.72 40.59
CA LEU A 132 -40.62 -13.54 40.96
C LEU A 132 -41.54 -14.51 40.24
N PHE A 133 -41.13 -15.07 39.10
CA PHE A 133 -41.98 -15.93 38.28
C PHE A 133 -42.36 -17.25 38.99
N PRO A 134 -41.43 -18.02 39.59
CA PRO A 134 -41.78 -19.18 40.41
C PRO A 134 -42.69 -18.85 41.59
N GLN A 135 -42.52 -17.67 42.21
CA GLN A 135 -43.34 -17.23 43.35
C GLN A 135 -44.79 -17.00 42.93
N MET A 136 -45.01 -16.34 41.79
CA MET A 136 -46.33 -16.16 41.21
C MET A 136 -47.02 -17.51 40.92
N CYS A 137 -46.30 -18.45 40.29
CA CYS A 137 -46.84 -19.78 40.00
C CYS A 137 -47.16 -20.58 41.27
N SER A 138 -46.36 -20.44 42.34
CA SER A 138 -46.62 -21.10 43.63
C SER A 138 -47.90 -20.62 44.31
N GLN A 139 -48.38 -19.41 43.99
CA GLN A 139 -49.64 -18.84 44.47
C GLN A 139 -50.84 -19.20 43.58
N GLY A 140 -50.64 -20.06 42.56
CA GLY A 140 -51.70 -20.52 41.67
C GLY A 140 -52.18 -19.47 40.66
N ILE A 141 -51.45 -18.38 40.48
CA ILE A 141 -51.81 -17.32 39.53
C ILE A 141 -51.25 -17.66 38.15
N GLU A 142 -52.12 -17.75 37.15
CA GLU A 142 -51.72 -18.03 35.77
C GLU A 142 -50.97 -16.84 35.14
N PRO A 143 -49.80 -17.08 34.51
CA PRO A 143 -49.05 -16.03 33.85
C PRO A 143 -49.69 -15.63 32.53
N SER A 144 -49.82 -14.32 32.30
CA SER A 144 -50.33 -13.81 31.03
C SER A 144 -49.24 -13.72 29.96
N GLY A 145 -49.62 -13.66 28.67
CA GLY A 145 -48.68 -13.47 27.57
C GLY A 145 -47.80 -12.22 27.72
N TYR A 146 -48.33 -11.15 28.34
CA TYR A 146 -47.57 -9.93 28.65
C TYR A 146 -46.45 -10.14 29.69
N LEU A 147 -46.70 -10.98 30.71
CA LEU A 147 -45.67 -11.36 31.68
C LEU A 147 -44.55 -12.13 30.99
N ILE A 148 -44.92 -13.14 30.19
CA ILE A 148 -43.97 -13.97 29.44
C ILE A 148 -43.14 -13.09 28.50
N ALA A 149 -43.76 -12.18 27.75
CA ALA A 149 -43.02 -11.25 26.91
C ALA A 149 -42.05 -10.37 27.71
N SER A 150 -42.45 -9.89 28.90
CA SER A 150 -41.57 -9.11 29.79
C SER A 150 -40.39 -9.94 30.31
N LEU A 151 -40.61 -11.20 30.70
CA LEU A 151 -39.57 -12.12 31.16
C LEU A 151 -38.62 -12.50 30.03
N MET A 152 -39.13 -12.77 28.83
CA MET A 152 -38.30 -13.02 27.65
C MET A 152 -37.46 -11.79 27.29
N ALA A 153 -38.03 -10.60 27.43
CA ALA A 153 -37.32 -9.34 27.20
C ALA A 153 -36.24 -9.04 28.27
N ALA A 154 -36.37 -9.60 29.48
CA ALA A 154 -35.28 -9.62 30.46
C ALA A 154 -34.20 -10.63 30.08
N CYS A 155 -34.59 -11.84 29.67
CA CYS A 155 -33.65 -12.87 29.25
C CYS A 155 -32.86 -12.45 28.01
N SER A 156 -33.47 -11.73 27.06
CA SER A 156 -32.81 -11.23 25.85
C SER A 156 -31.88 -10.04 26.11
N ARG A 157 -32.14 -9.21 27.14
CA ARG A 157 -31.28 -8.06 27.47
C ARG A 157 -30.12 -8.42 28.39
N SER A 158 -30.21 -9.56 29.07
CA SER A 158 -29.13 -10.10 29.88
C SER A 158 -28.17 -10.92 29.02
N VAL A 159 -26.88 -10.90 29.32
CA VAL A 159 -25.86 -11.69 28.59
C VAL A 159 -25.84 -13.16 29.04
N ASN A 160 -26.31 -13.45 30.26
CA ASN A 160 -26.07 -14.74 30.93
C ASN A 160 -27.35 -15.55 31.22
N MET A 161 -28.52 -15.17 30.67
CA MET A 161 -29.82 -15.78 31.03
C MET A 161 -30.41 -16.69 29.94
N VAL A 162 -29.54 -17.41 29.23
CA VAL A 162 -29.95 -18.34 28.16
C VAL A 162 -30.74 -19.53 28.73
N CYS A 163 -30.29 -20.08 29.86
CA CYS A 163 -30.88 -21.25 30.48
C CYS A 163 -32.31 -20.97 30.97
N GLU A 164 -32.51 -19.83 31.63
CA GLU A 164 -33.79 -19.33 32.10
C GLU A 164 -34.74 -19.08 30.91
N GLY A 165 -34.24 -18.50 29.82
CA GLY A 165 -35.02 -18.33 28.59
C GLY A 165 -35.50 -19.65 27.99
N PHE A 166 -34.67 -20.71 27.99
CA PHE A 166 -35.10 -22.04 27.57
C PHE A 166 -36.14 -22.68 28.50
N GLN A 167 -36.02 -22.45 29.81
CA GLN A 167 -37.02 -22.92 30.78
C GLN A 167 -38.36 -22.22 30.56
N ILE A 168 -38.35 -20.90 30.35
CA ILE A 168 -39.57 -20.12 30.05
C ILE A 168 -40.18 -20.59 28.72
N HIS A 169 -39.39 -20.83 27.68
CA HIS A 169 -39.90 -21.38 26.42
C HIS A 169 -40.53 -22.77 26.59
N GLY A 170 -39.88 -23.67 27.34
CA GLY A 170 -40.45 -24.99 27.67
C GLY A 170 -41.76 -24.88 28.44
N PHE A 171 -41.89 -23.89 29.32
CA PHE A 171 -43.12 -23.59 30.04
C PHE A 171 -44.22 -23.03 29.12
N VAL A 172 -43.89 -22.12 28.19
CA VAL A 172 -44.81 -21.59 27.17
C VAL A 172 -45.42 -22.72 26.34
N LEU A 173 -44.60 -23.70 25.93
CA LEU A 173 -45.07 -24.90 25.22
C LEU A 173 -46.07 -25.70 26.06
N LYS A 174 -45.80 -25.90 27.36
CA LYS A 174 -46.67 -26.64 28.27
C LYS A 174 -48.05 -25.98 28.46
N LEU A 175 -48.10 -24.65 28.45
CA LEU A 175 -49.35 -23.89 28.59
C LEU A 175 -50.08 -23.64 27.26
N GLY A 176 -49.51 -24.02 26.12
CA GLY A 176 -50.09 -23.72 24.81
C GLY A 176 -50.09 -22.23 24.47
N LEU A 177 -49.25 -21.42 25.12
CA LEU A 177 -49.15 -19.97 24.87
C LEU A 177 -48.36 -19.63 23.60
N LEU A 178 -47.80 -20.63 22.91
CA LEU A 178 -47.06 -20.43 21.66
C LEU A 178 -47.96 -19.94 20.50
N TRP A 179 -49.28 -20.10 20.63
CA TRP A 179 -50.28 -19.61 19.68
C TRP A 179 -50.52 -18.10 19.80
N ASP A 180 -50.05 -17.46 20.88
CA ASP A 180 -50.09 -16.02 21.03
C ASP A 180 -48.94 -15.37 20.25
N VAL A 181 -49.28 -14.56 19.24
CA VAL A 181 -48.32 -13.86 18.37
C VAL A 181 -47.36 -12.98 19.16
N PHE A 182 -47.78 -12.38 20.28
CA PHE A 182 -46.92 -11.54 21.12
C PHE A 182 -45.86 -12.38 21.84
N VAL A 183 -46.24 -13.56 22.33
CA VAL A 183 -45.31 -14.49 22.99
C VAL A 183 -44.34 -15.09 21.98
N GLY A 184 -44.85 -15.53 20.82
CA GLY A 184 -44.03 -16.04 19.71
C GLY A 184 -43.00 -15.02 19.23
N THR A 185 -43.40 -13.75 19.08
CA THR A 185 -42.49 -12.66 18.69
C THR A 185 -41.40 -12.38 19.75
N ALA A 186 -41.74 -12.41 21.04
CA ALA A 186 -40.77 -12.24 22.11
C ALA A 186 -39.75 -13.39 22.16
N LEU A 187 -40.18 -14.62 21.88
CA LEU A 187 -39.31 -15.78 21.75
C LEU A 187 -38.41 -15.69 20.51
N LEU A 188 -38.93 -15.21 19.38
CA LEU A 188 -38.12 -14.96 18.17
C LEU A 188 -36.99 -13.97 18.46
N HIS A 189 -37.31 -12.84 19.11
CA HIS A 189 -36.30 -11.86 19.52
C HIS A 189 -35.24 -12.47 20.44
N PHE A 190 -35.64 -13.28 21.43
CA PHE A 190 -34.70 -13.99 22.29
C PHE A 190 -33.76 -14.93 21.51
N TYR A 191 -34.30 -15.77 20.63
CA TYR A 191 -33.47 -16.67 19.83
C TYR A 191 -32.55 -15.91 18.88
N GLY A 192 -33.01 -14.78 18.33
CA GLY A 192 -32.22 -13.90 17.48
C GLY A 192 -31.02 -13.30 18.20
N VAL A 193 -31.24 -12.67 19.36
CA VAL A 193 -30.16 -12.03 20.15
C VAL A 193 -29.07 -13.02 20.56
N TYR A 194 -29.43 -14.27 20.85
CA TYR A 194 -28.47 -15.31 21.21
C TYR A 194 -27.91 -16.10 20.01
N GLY A 195 -28.25 -15.73 18.77
CA GLY A 195 -27.66 -16.33 17.57
C GLY A 195 -28.23 -17.70 17.17
N PHE A 196 -29.32 -18.16 17.78
CA PHE A 196 -29.92 -19.48 17.50
C PHE A 196 -30.91 -19.41 16.31
N LEU A 197 -30.43 -19.00 15.14
CA LEU A 197 -31.25 -18.74 13.94
C LEU A 197 -32.06 -19.93 13.46
N SER A 198 -31.51 -21.14 13.51
CA SER A 198 -32.23 -22.36 13.09
C SER A 198 -33.46 -22.62 13.97
N ARG A 199 -33.36 -22.32 15.27
CA ARG A 199 -34.48 -22.41 16.21
C ARG A 199 -35.47 -21.26 16.04
N ALA A 200 -34.97 -20.05 15.76
CA ALA A 200 -35.82 -18.90 15.44
C ALA A 200 -36.66 -19.14 14.18
N LYS A 201 -36.04 -19.60 13.09
CA LYS A 201 -36.73 -19.91 11.84
C LYS A 201 -37.76 -21.02 12.02
N ARG A 202 -37.41 -22.10 12.72
CA ARG A 202 -38.35 -23.18 13.04
C ARG A 202 -39.54 -22.68 13.87
N LEU A 203 -39.29 -21.86 14.90
CA LEU A 203 -40.34 -21.26 15.71
C LEU A 203 -41.27 -20.41 14.83
N PHE A 204 -40.70 -19.59 13.94
CA PHE A 204 -41.46 -18.75 13.02
C PHE A 204 -42.35 -19.58 12.08
N GLU A 205 -41.83 -20.69 11.56
CA GLU A 205 -42.58 -21.63 10.71
C GLU A 205 -43.74 -22.31 11.47
N GLU A 206 -43.53 -22.63 12.76
CA GLU A 206 -44.54 -23.23 13.64
C GLU A 206 -45.60 -22.22 14.15
N MET A 207 -45.39 -20.91 13.98
CA MET A 207 -46.37 -19.90 14.39
C MET A 207 -47.63 -19.92 13.51
N PRO A 208 -48.84 -20.00 14.10
CA PRO A 208 -50.11 -20.08 13.38
C PRO A 208 -50.53 -18.76 12.74
N GLU A 209 -50.22 -17.63 13.39
CA GLU A 209 -50.42 -16.28 12.87
C GLU A 209 -49.08 -15.53 12.88
N ARG A 210 -48.80 -14.83 11.78
CA ARG A 210 -47.59 -14.03 11.60
C ARG A 210 -47.99 -12.63 11.19
N ASN A 211 -47.59 -11.64 11.96
CA ASN A 211 -47.85 -10.23 11.67
C ASN A 211 -46.56 -9.53 11.23
N VAL A 212 -46.67 -8.28 10.82
CA VAL A 212 -45.52 -7.48 10.35
C VAL A 212 -44.35 -7.47 11.38
N VAL A 213 -44.66 -7.55 12.68
CA VAL A 213 -43.67 -7.51 13.76
C VAL A 213 -42.93 -8.84 13.92
N SER A 214 -43.59 -9.98 13.74
CA SER A 214 -42.91 -11.29 13.76
C SER A 214 -41.98 -11.44 12.55
N TRP A 215 -42.40 -10.96 11.38
CA TRP A 215 -41.54 -10.90 10.17
C TRP A 215 -40.32 -9.99 10.40
N SER A 216 -40.52 -8.76 10.89
CA SER A 216 -39.42 -7.83 11.12
C SER A 216 -38.46 -8.33 12.21
N SER A 217 -38.96 -8.99 13.26
CA SER A 217 -38.11 -9.57 14.31
C SER A 217 -37.22 -10.70 13.78
N LEU A 218 -37.73 -11.53 12.87
CA LEU A 218 -36.92 -12.55 12.20
C LEU A 218 -35.86 -11.91 11.30
N MET A 219 -36.23 -10.87 10.54
CA MET A 219 -35.28 -10.15 9.67
C MET A 219 -34.15 -9.49 10.48
N VAL A 220 -34.47 -8.85 11.61
CA VAL A 220 -33.46 -8.25 12.51
C VAL A 220 -32.52 -9.33 13.04
N ALA A 221 -33.04 -10.49 13.45
CA ALA A 221 -32.21 -11.59 13.92
C ALA A 221 -31.19 -12.06 12.87
N TYR A 222 -31.58 -12.16 11.60
CA TYR A 222 -30.67 -12.51 10.51
C TYR A 222 -29.69 -11.38 10.17
N LEU A 223 -30.14 -10.12 10.25
CA LEU A 223 -29.30 -8.94 10.02
C LEU A 223 -28.19 -8.81 11.06
N ASP A 224 -28.49 -9.03 12.35
CA ASP A 224 -27.52 -8.93 13.46
C ASP A 224 -26.34 -9.90 13.32
N ILE A 225 -26.55 -11.01 12.60
CA ILE A 225 -25.52 -12.04 12.34
C ILE A 225 -24.81 -11.80 11.00
N GLY A 226 -25.29 -10.84 10.21
CA GLY A 226 -24.70 -10.45 8.92
C GLY A 226 -25.17 -11.27 7.73
N ASP A 227 -26.24 -12.07 7.85
CA ASP A 227 -26.83 -12.80 6.73
C ASP A 227 -27.86 -11.95 5.98
N SER A 228 -27.36 -10.88 5.36
CA SER A 228 -28.15 -9.91 4.59
C SER A 228 -28.92 -10.53 3.42
N ARG A 229 -28.47 -11.68 2.91
CA ARG A 229 -29.13 -12.34 1.78
C ARG A 229 -30.43 -13.02 2.21
N GLU A 230 -30.42 -13.69 3.36
CA GLU A 230 -31.66 -14.26 3.89
C GLU A 230 -32.66 -13.21 4.35
N VAL A 231 -32.21 -12.05 4.82
CA VAL A 231 -33.11 -10.92 5.12
C VAL A 231 -33.95 -10.53 3.88
N LEU A 232 -33.34 -10.51 2.70
CA LEU A 232 -34.03 -10.22 1.45
C LEU A 232 -34.98 -11.34 1.01
N ASN A 233 -34.60 -12.61 1.21
CA ASN A 233 -35.47 -13.75 0.94
C ASN A 233 -36.72 -13.72 1.84
N ILE A 234 -36.54 -13.46 3.13
CA ILE A 234 -37.62 -13.32 4.11
C ILE A 234 -38.55 -12.17 3.71
N TYR A 235 -37.99 -11.04 3.28
CA TYR A 235 -38.78 -9.92 2.77
C TYR A 235 -39.59 -10.29 1.51
N GLN A 236 -38.98 -10.99 0.54
CA GLN A 236 -39.72 -11.46 -0.64
C GLN A 236 -40.85 -12.40 -0.26
N GLN A 237 -40.62 -13.32 0.69
CA GLN A 237 -41.66 -14.22 1.20
C GLN A 237 -42.81 -13.44 1.87
N MET A 238 -42.48 -12.49 2.75
CA MET A 238 -43.46 -11.59 3.38
C MET A 238 -44.33 -10.87 2.35
N ARG A 239 -43.73 -10.43 1.23
CA ARG A 239 -44.42 -9.78 0.12
C ARG A 239 -45.30 -10.75 -0.67
N HIS A 240 -44.85 -11.98 -0.91
CA HIS A 240 -45.64 -13.02 -1.56
C HIS A 240 -46.87 -13.42 -0.73
N GLU A 241 -46.76 -13.40 0.60
CA GLU A 241 -47.87 -13.64 1.52
C GLU A 241 -48.79 -12.41 1.69
N GLY A 242 -48.52 -11.30 0.98
CA GLY A 242 -49.38 -10.11 0.97
C GLY A 242 -49.30 -9.26 2.25
N VAL A 243 -48.29 -9.47 3.09
CA VAL A 243 -48.12 -8.75 4.35
C VAL A 243 -47.48 -7.38 4.08
N GLY A 244 -48.11 -6.30 4.54
CA GLY A 244 -47.64 -4.93 4.35
C GLY A 244 -46.39 -4.62 5.17
N CYS A 245 -45.54 -3.72 4.66
CA CYS A 245 -44.30 -3.31 5.33
C CYS A 245 -44.55 -2.18 6.33
N ASN A 246 -43.79 -2.17 7.42
CA ASN A 246 -43.73 -1.03 8.35
C ASN A 246 -42.35 -0.36 8.30
N GLN A 247 -42.20 0.70 9.08
CA GLN A 247 -40.94 1.45 9.26
C GLN A 247 -39.74 0.54 9.59
N ASN A 248 -39.91 -0.41 10.52
CA ASN A 248 -38.84 -1.33 10.93
C ASN A 248 -38.48 -2.32 9.81
N THR A 249 -39.45 -2.76 9.00
CA THR A 249 -39.19 -3.59 7.82
C THR A 249 -38.28 -2.85 6.84
N PHE A 250 -38.61 -1.61 6.47
CA PHE A 250 -37.81 -0.82 5.52
C PHE A 250 -36.41 -0.53 6.03
N THR A 251 -36.26 -0.09 7.29
CA THR A 251 -34.94 0.19 7.89
C THR A 251 -34.02 -1.04 7.92
N THR A 252 -34.59 -2.23 8.23
CA THR A 252 -33.85 -3.51 8.21
C THR A 252 -33.41 -3.89 6.80
N ILE A 253 -34.29 -3.72 5.80
CA ILE A 253 -33.97 -4.00 4.39
C ILE A 253 -32.90 -3.04 3.86
N PHE A 254 -33.00 -1.75 4.14
CA PHE A 254 -32.01 -0.78 3.67
C PHE A 254 -30.64 -1.03 4.26
N SER A 255 -30.58 -1.39 5.55
CA SER A 255 -29.32 -1.80 6.19
C SER A 255 -28.73 -3.04 5.52
N SER A 256 -29.58 -4.03 5.21
CA SER A 256 -29.21 -5.24 4.47
C SER A 256 -28.74 -4.96 3.04
N CYS A 257 -29.43 -4.08 2.30
CA CYS A 257 -29.05 -3.66 0.95
C CYS A 257 -27.72 -2.91 0.98
N GLY A 258 -27.52 -2.02 1.95
CA GLY A 258 -26.27 -1.29 2.14
C GLY A 258 -25.07 -2.23 2.33
N LEU A 259 -25.25 -3.30 3.13
CA LEU A 259 -24.22 -4.34 3.34
C LEU A 259 -23.93 -5.20 2.09
N LEU A 260 -24.90 -5.34 1.18
CA LEU A 260 -24.73 -6.12 -0.05
C LEU A 260 -24.22 -5.29 -1.23
N GLU A 261 -24.17 -3.96 -1.08
CA GLU A 261 -23.79 -3.00 -2.13
C GLU A 261 -24.63 -3.15 -3.45
N ASP A 262 -25.84 -3.70 -3.36
CA ASP A 262 -26.74 -3.88 -4.51
C ASP A 262 -27.55 -2.61 -4.78
N GLU A 263 -26.99 -1.75 -5.63
CA GLU A 263 -27.59 -0.46 -5.99
C GLU A 263 -28.95 -0.61 -6.71
N LEU A 264 -29.10 -1.65 -7.54
CA LEU A 264 -30.34 -1.89 -8.28
C LEU A 264 -31.48 -2.18 -7.32
N LEU A 265 -31.24 -3.06 -6.34
CA LEU A 265 -32.22 -3.39 -5.33
C LEU A 265 -32.52 -2.19 -4.43
N GLY A 266 -31.51 -1.40 -4.05
CA GLY A 266 -31.69 -0.18 -3.27
C GLY A 266 -32.63 0.82 -3.95
N ARG A 267 -32.48 1.05 -5.26
CA ARG A 267 -33.37 1.92 -6.05
C ARG A 267 -34.79 1.36 -6.16
N GLN A 268 -34.94 0.03 -6.31
CA GLN A 268 -36.26 -0.61 -6.28
C GLN A 268 -36.96 -0.42 -4.93
N MET A 269 -36.22 -0.48 -3.82
CA MET A 269 -36.76 -0.27 -2.49
C MET A 269 -37.14 1.20 -2.24
N LEU A 270 -36.37 2.17 -2.73
CA LEU A 270 -36.74 3.59 -2.72
C LEU A 270 -38.07 3.81 -3.46
N ALA A 271 -38.23 3.25 -4.65
CA ALA A 271 -39.48 3.33 -5.41
C ALA A 271 -40.66 2.69 -4.64
N HIS A 272 -40.41 1.61 -3.89
CA HIS A 272 -41.43 1.00 -3.06
C HIS A 272 -41.84 1.90 -1.89
N VAL A 273 -40.89 2.53 -1.19
CA VAL A 273 -41.17 3.49 -0.12
C VAL A 273 -42.08 4.62 -0.60
N ILE A 274 -41.73 5.24 -1.75
CA ILE A 274 -42.51 6.31 -2.36
C ILE A 274 -43.93 5.83 -2.71
N LYS A 275 -44.07 4.61 -3.28
CA LYS A 275 -45.38 4.04 -3.61
C LYS A 275 -46.24 3.79 -2.37
N THR A 276 -45.62 3.49 -1.23
CA THR A 276 -46.29 3.19 0.04
C THR A 276 -46.52 4.39 0.94
N GLY A 277 -46.00 5.59 0.59
CA GLY A 277 -46.19 6.81 1.38
C GLY A 277 -45.28 6.94 2.61
N TYR A 278 -44.20 6.15 2.68
CA TYR A 278 -43.27 6.16 3.83
C TYR A 278 -42.10 7.14 3.67
N GLU A 279 -42.05 7.91 2.58
CA GLU A 279 -40.99 8.88 2.28
C GLU A 279 -40.89 10.03 3.29
N THR A 280 -42.00 10.36 3.96
CA THR A 280 -42.06 11.40 5.00
C THR A 280 -41.54 10.93 6.35
N ASN A 281 -41.33 9.62 6.53
CA ASN A 281 -40.87 9.07 7.80
C ASN A 281 -39.36 9.29 7.97
N VAL A 282 -38.98 10.08 8.97
CA VAL A 282 -37.59 10.48 9.26
C VAL A 282 -36.64 9.28 9.38
N SER A 283 -37.06 8.20 10.04
CA SER A 283 -36.17 7.03 10.21
C SER A 283 -35.94 6.26 8.91
N VAL A 284 -36.95 6.17 8.04
CA VAL A 284 -36.87 5.52 6.72
C VAL A 284 -35.94 6.34 5.84
N ALA A 285 -36.06 7.67 5.86
CA ALA A 285 -35.16 8.58 5.18
C ALA A 285 -33.71 8.48 5.70
N ASN A 286 -33.49 8.39 7.02
CA ASN A 286 -32.16 8.22 7.61
C ASN A 286 -31.50 6.90 7.17
N SER A 287 -32.25 5.79 7.13
CA SER A 287 -31.77 4.52 6.60
C SER A 287 -31.47 4.57 5.09
N LEU A 288 -32.27 5.29 4.30
CA LEU A 288 -32.02 5.51 2.86
C LEU A 288 -30.73 6.32 2.62
N ILE A 289 -30.52 7.40 3.37
CA ILE A 289 -29.27 8.20 3.31
C ILE A 289 -28.07 7.31 3.60
N SER A 290 -28.16 6.46 4.64
CA SER A 290 -27.07 5.55 5.03
C SER A 290 -26.79 4.50 3.95
N MET A 291 -27.84 3.93 3.34
CA MET A 291 -27.73 2.97 2.24
C MET A 291 -27.13 3.60 0.97
N PHE A 292 -27.58 4.79 0.55
CA PHE A 292 -26.98 5.47 -0.61
C PHE A 292 -25.54 5.91 -0.32
N GLY A 293 -25.24 6.26 0.94
CA GLY A 293 -23.89 6.51 1.41
C GLY A 293 -22.96 5.30 1.21
N SER A 294 -23.42 4.08 1.52
CA SER A 294 -22.63 2.85 1.30
C SER A 294 -22.45 2.50 -0.17
N PHE A 295 -23.39 2.89 -1.04
CA PHE A 295 -23.24 2.70 -2.50
C PHE A 295 -22.32 3.72 -3.18
N CYS A 296 -21.75 4.66 -2.41
CA CYS A 296 -21.03 5.82 -2.93
C CYS A 296 -21.91 6.78 -3.79
N SER A 297 -23.24 6.63 -3.75
CA SER A 297 -24.21 7.47 -4.48
C SER A 297 -24.63 8.68 -3.65
N ILE A 298 -23.67 9.58 -3.37
CA ILE A 298 -23.89 10.74 -2.50
C ILE A 298 -24.97 11.70 -3.02
N GLN A 299 -25.13 11.81 -4.33
CA GLN A 299 -26.15 12.68 -4.94
C GLN A 299 -27.57 12.23 -4.56
N ASP A 300 -27.82 10.93 -4.56
CA ASP A 300 -29.09 10.33 -4.15
C ASP A 300 -29.32 10.51 -2.64
N ALA A 301 -28.26 10.39 -1.83
CA ALA A 301 -28.31 10.67 -0.39
C ALA A 301 -28.65 12.15 -0.10
N CYS A 302 -28.01 13.10 -0.82
CA CYS A 302 -28.32 14.53 -0.74
C CYS A 302 -29.76 14.80 -1.14
N TYR A 303 -30.22 14.17 -2.22
CA TYR A 303 -31.59 14.31 -2.70
C TYR A 303 -32.60 13.90 -1.62
N VAL A 304 -32.41 12.74 -0.98
CA VAL A 304 -33.29 12.31 0.10
C VAL A 304 -33.27 13.32 1.25
N PHE A 305 -32.08 13.75 1.69
CA PHE A 305 -31.90 14.69 2.80
C PHE A 305 -32.55 16.07 2.54
N ASP A 306 -32.40 16.60 1.33
CA ASP A 306 -32.93 17.90 0.94
C ASP A 306 -34.47 17.92 0.88
N HIS A 307 -35.10 16.77 0.60
CA HIS A 307 -36.55 16.62 0.55
C HIS A 307 -37.19 16.23 1.90
N MET A 308 -36.39 16.05 2.96
CA MET A 308 -36.93 15.82 4.31
C MET A 308 -37.58 17.09 4.86
N ILE A 309 -38.84 16.98 5.30
CA ILE A 309 -39.58 18.09 5.94
C ILE A 309 -39.01 18.39 7.32
N GLU A 310 -38.75 17.33 8.10
CA GLU A 310 -38.13 17.40 9.42
C GLU A 310 -36.82 16.64 9.40
N ARG A 311 -35.78 17.21 10.03
CA ARG A 311 -34.45 16.61 10.14
C ARG A 311 -34.08 16.58 11.61
N ASP A 312 -33.86 15.39 12.14
CA ASP A 312 -33.39 15.21 13.50
C ASP A 312 -31.85 15.10 13.53
N THR A 313 -31.28 15.01 14.72
CA THR A 313 -29.83 14.83 14.90
C THR A 313 -29.32 13.56 14.20
N ILE A 314 -30.17 12.54 14.04
CA ILE A 314 -29.82 11.29 13.35
C ILE A 314 -29.72 11.54 11.84
N SER A 315 -30.62 12.33 11.24
CA SER A 315 -30.57 12.72 9.82
C SER A 315 -29.26 13.43 9.47
N TRP A 316 -28.87 14.41 10.28
CA TRP A 316 -27.60 15.11 10.11
C TRP A 316 -26.40 14.18 10.27
N ASN A 317 -26.42 13.29 11.27
CA ASN A 317 -25.35 12.32 11.49
C ASN A 317 -25.23 11.30 10.35
N SER A 318 -26.35 10.81 9.81
CA SER A 318 -26.37 9.93 8.63
C SER A 318 -25.73 10.63 7.42
N MET A 319 -26.03 11.92 7.20
CA MET A 319 -25.45 12.68 6.10
C MET A 319 -23.95 12.94 6.28
N VAL A 320 -23.53 13.35 7.49
CA VAL A 320 -22.11 13.52 7.82
C VAL A 320 -21.35 12.19 7.67
N SER A 321 -21.92 11.08 8.14
CA SER A 321 -21.32 9.74 8.00
C SER A 321 -21.19 9.35 6.53
N ALA A 322 -22.21 9.63 5.70
CA ALA A 322 -22.15 9.37 4.27
C ALA A 322 -21.01 10.13 3.58
N TYR A 323 -20.82 11.42 3.88
CA TYR A 323 -19.67 12.19 3.36
C TYR A 323 -18.33 11.64 3.86
N VAL A 324 -18.25 11.29 5.14
CA VAL A 324 -17.05 10.73 5.78
C VAL A 324 -16.64 9.40 5.15
N HIS A 325 -17.56 8.45 4.99
CA HIS A 325 -17.28 7.14 4.38
C HIS A 325 -16.77 7.24 2.94
N ASN A 326 -17.19 8.27 2.22
CA ASN A 326 -16.79 8.54 0.84
C ASN A 326 -15.60 9.50 0.72
N VAL A 327 -14.91 9.77 1.85
CA VAL A 327 -13.68 10.59 1.89
C VAL A 327 -13.90 12.05 1.42
N LEU A 328 -15.14 12.55 1.49
CA LEU A 328 -15.50 13.93 1.15
C LEU A 328 -15.42 14.85 2.38
N PHE A 329 -14.19 15.12 2.81
CA PHE A 329 -13.93 15.84 4.06
C PHE A 329 -14.50 17.27 4.09
N LYS A 330 -14.35 18.04 3.01
CA LYS A 330 -14.79 19.46 2.98
C LYS A 330 -16.30 19.58 3.07
N GLU A 331 -17.00 18.68 2.38
CA GLU A 331 -18.45 18.56 2.35
C GLU A 331 -18.97 18.13 3.72
N SER A 332 -18.29 17.19 4.39
CA SER A 332 -18.62 16.76 5.76
C SER A 332 -18.56 17.92 6.77
N LEU A 333 -17.53 18.76 6.72
CA LEU A 333 -17.40 19.94 7.57
C LEU A 333 -18.43 21.02 7.23
N SER A 334 -18.76 21.16 5.94
CA SER A 334 -19.79 22.10 5.49
C SER A 334 -21.18 21.67 5.99
N CYS A 335 -21.48 20.38 5.94
CA CYS A 335 -22.69 19.79 6.50
C CYS A 335 -22.76 20.00 8.03
N PHE A 336 -21.65 19.75 8.74
CA PHE A 336 -21.57 20.03 10.18
C PHE A 336 -21.75 21.51 10.52
N HIS A 337 -21.20 22.41 9.72
CA HIS A 337 -21.41 23.85 9.89
C HIS A 337 -22.89 24.22 9.73
N LEU A 338 -23.56 23.66 8.71
CA LEU A 338 -24.99 23.86 8.48
C LEU A 338 -25.85 23.30 9.63
N MET A 339 -25.53 22.10 10.11
CA MET A 339 -26.18 21.47 11.27
C MET A 339 -26.14 22.40 12.50
N ARG A 340 -24.98 23.03 12.75
CA ARG A 340 -24.82 23.98 13.87
C ARG A 340 -25.65 25.25 13.72
N LEU A 341 -25.86 25.73 12.50
CA LEU A 341 -26.66 26.92 12.23
C LEU A 341 -28.16 26.65 12.34
N VAL A 342 -28.62 25.47 11.89
CA VAL A 342 -30.05 25.15 11.76
C VAL A 342 -30.60 24.38 12.97
N HIS A 343 -29.89 23.36 13.44
CA HIS A 343 -30.37 22.43 14.48
C HIS A 343 -29.77 22.68 15.86
N ASN A 344 -28.53 23.19 15.91
CA ASN A 344 -27.78 23.60 17.12
C ASN A 344 -27.53 22.50 18.19
N GLU A 345 -28.16 21.33 18.10
CA GLU A 345 -27.85 20.17 18.95
C GLU A 345 -26.69 19.36 18.36
N ILE A 346 -25.59 19.25 19.12
CA ILE A 346 -24.43 18.42 18.77
C ILE A 346 -24.33 17.31 19.81
N ASN A 347 -24.21 16.06 19.35
CA ASN A 347 -24.07 14.91 20.23
C ASN A 347 -22.68 14.25 20.10
N SER A 348 -22.36 13.33 21.00
CA SER A 348 -21.09 12.60 21.00
C SER A 348 -20.83 11.87 19.70
N THR A 349 -21.87 11.31 19.07
CA THR A 349 -21.73 10.56 17.82
C THR A 349 -21.33 11.46 16.64
N THR A 350 -21.86 12.69 16.54
CA THR A 350 -21.45 13.65 15.50
C THR A 350 -19.97 13.99 15.59
N LEU A 351 -19.49 14.22 16.82
CA LEU A 351 -18.09 14.58 17.04
C LEU A 351 -17.16 13.39 16.75
N SER A 352 -17.53 12.17 17.17
CA SER A 352 -16.79 10.95 16.84
C SER A 352 -16.74 10.69 15.33
N THR A 353 -17.84 10.86 14.58
CA THR A 353 -17.82 10.64 13.12
C THR A 353 -16.96 11.66 12.38
N LEU A 354 -16.88 12.91 12.85
CA LEU A 354 -15.99 13.92 12.27
C LEU A 354 -14.53 13.70 12.67
N LEU A 355 -14.27 13.29 13.91
CA LEU A 355 -12.91 13.05 14.39
C LEU A 355 -12.23 11.87 13.69
N SER A 356 -12.97 10.85 13.26
CA SER A 356 -12.42 9.67 12.58
C SER A 356 -11.72 10.00 11.25
N VAL A 357 -12.08 11.11 10.59
CA VAL A 357 -11.43 11.58 9.34
C VAL A 357 -10.40 12.68 9.57
N CYS A 358 -10.25 13.14 10.82
CA CYS A 358 -9.24 14.13 11.21
C CYS A 358 -7.87 13.50 11.55
N GLY A 359 -7.72 12.18 11.43
CA GLY A 359 -6.48 11.46 11.72
C GLY A 359 -5.33 11.71 10.72
N THR A 360 -5.56 12.45 9.63
CA THR A 360 -4.48 12.80 8.68
C THR A 360 -3.72 14.04 9.13
N LYS A 361 -2.41 14.11 8.82
CA LYS A 361 -1.56 15.27 9.15
C LYS A 361 -2.13 16.59 8.64
N ASP A 362 -2.78 16.58 7.48
CA ASP A 362 -3.36 17.76 6.86
C ASP A 362 -4.63 18.25 7.60
N ASN A 363 -5.40 17.32 8.17
CA ASN A 363 -6.67 17.61 8.84
C ASN A 363 -6.55 17.78 10.36
N LEU A 364 -5.37 17.57 10.95
CA LEU A 364 -5.13 17.69 12.39
C LEU A 364 -5.58 19.04 12.98
N LYS A 365 -5.47 20.14 12.22
CA LYS A 365 -5.95 21.46 12.67
C LYS A 365 -7.45 21.43 12.98
N TRP A 366 -8.24 20.79 12.11
CA TRP A 366 -9.67 20.62 12.33
C TRP A 366 -9.95 19.66 13.49
N GLY A 367 -9.21 18.56 13.58
CA GLY A 367 -9.30 17.62 14.71
C GLY A 367 -9.06 18.29 16.06
N SER A 368 -8.03 19.14 16.17
CA SER A 368 -7.73 19.92 17.38
C SER A 368 -8.83 20.96 17.71
N GLY A 369 -9.44 21.56 16.69
CA GLY A 369 -10.58 22.46 16.87
C GLY A 369 -11.83 21.73 17.39
N ILE A 370 -12.08 20.52 16.88
CA ILE A 370 -13.17 19.66 17.36
C ILE A 370 -12.88 19.18 18.79
N HIS A 371 -11.63 18.83 19.12
CA HIS A 371 -11.24 18.51 20.50
C HIS A 371 -11.52 19.68 21.47
N GLY A 372 -11.17 20.90 21.09
CA GLY A 372 -11.54 22.09 21.89
C GLY A 372 -13.05 22.25 22.08
N MET A 373 -13.86 21.81 21.11
CA MET A 373 -15.32 21.78 21.23
C MET A 373 -15.81 20.67 22.16
N VAL A 374 -15.20 19.48 22.14
CA VAL A 374 -15.48 18.38 23.07
C VAL A 374 -15.34 18.86 24.51
N VAL A 375 -14.22 19.53 24.82
CA VAL A 375 -13.97 20.11 26.15
C VAL A 375 -15.00 21.20 26.49
N LYS A 376 -15.30 22.10 25.56
CA LYS A 376 -16.29 23.18 25.79
C LYS A 376 -17.71 22.65 26.06
N LEU A 377 -18.07 21.52 25.46
CA LEU A 377 -19.37 20.88 25.64
C LEU A 377 -19.43 19.94 26.85
N GLY A 378 -18.31 19.76 27.59
CA GLY A 378 -18.23 18.84 28.72
C GLY A 378 -18.35 17.36 28.31
N LEU A 379 -17.93 17.03 27.09
CA LEU A 379 -17.96 15.67 26.53
C LEU A 379 -16.60 14.95 26.69
N ASP A 380 -15.64 15.57 27.38
CA ASP A 380 -14.32 15.04 27.72
C ASP A 380 -14.37 13.88 28.73
N SER A 381 -15.49 13.69 29.43
CA SER A 381 -15.73 12.48 30.23
C SER A 381 -16.34 11.33 29.41
N ASN A 382 -16.72 11.55 28.15
CA ASN A 382 -17.32 10.53 27.31
C ASN A 382 -16.23 9.62 26.72
N VAL A 383 -16.16 8.38 27.22
CA VAL A 383 -15.14 7.39 26.82
C VAL A 383 -15.12 7.14 25.30
N CYS A 384 -16.28 7.15 24.63
CA CYS A 384 -16.35 6.90 23.18
C CYS A 384 -15.68 8.04 22.37
N VAL A 385 -15.96 9.29 22.74
CA VAL A 385 -15.34 10.47 22.10
C VAL A 385 -13.84 10.49 22.35
N CYS A 386 -13.42 10.21 23.58
CA CYS A 386 -12.02 10.13 23.95
C CYS A 386 -11.28 9.02 23.19
N ASN A 387 -11.90 7.85 23.03
CA ASN A 387 -11.34 6.75 22.22
C ASN A 387 -11.14 7.17 20.76
N THR A 388 -12.07 7.94 20.18
CA THR A 388 -11.90 8.47 18.81
C THR A 388 -10.78 9.53 18.76
N LEU A 389 -10.68 10.41 19.76
CA LEU A 389 -9.60 11.40 19.87
C LEU A 389 -8.23 10.73 19.99
N LEU A 390 -8.11 9.65 20.79
CA LEU A 390 -6.89 8.85 20.90
C LEU A 390 -6.46 8.35 19.52
N THR A 391 -7.37 7.68 18.80
CA THR A 391 -7.10 7.18 17.45
C THR A 391 -6.69 8.32 16.51
N MET A 392 -7.42 9.43 16.51
CA MET A 392 -7.12 10.62 15.68
C MET A 392 -5.72 11.17 15.93
N TYR A 393 -5.32 11.38 17.19
CA TYR A 393 -3.99 11.87 17.51
C TYR A 393 -2.88 10.86 17.16
N THR A 394 -3.12 9.56 17.36
CA THR A 394 -2.15 8.52 16.98
C THR A 394 -1.93 8.46 15.46
N GLU A 395 -3.00 8.47 14.67
CA GLU A 395 -2.94 8.45 13.20
C GLU A 395 -2.30 9.72 12.64
N ALA A 396 -2.55 10.87 13.28
CA ALA A 396 -1.96 12.15 12.88
C ALA A 396 -0.45 12.25 13.19
N GLY A 397 0.14 11.23 13.81
CA GLY A 397 1.55 11.19 14.20
C GLY A 397 1.85 12.07 15.42
N ARG A 398 0.88 12.23 16.33
CA ARG A 398 0.99 12.95 17.60
C ARG A 398 0.75 12.01 18.80
N PRO A 399 1.54 10.94 18.96
CA PRO A 399 1.32 9.94 20.01
C PRO A 399 1.48 10.49 21.43
N LYS A 400 2.25 11.59 21.61
CA LYS A 400 2.37 12.26 22.92
C LYS A 400 1.07 12.91 23.37
N ASP A 401 0.39 13.62 22.47
CA ASP A 401 -0.92 14.21 22.75
C ASP A 401 -1.96 13.12 23.08
N ALA A 402 -1.87 11.97 22.39
CA ALA A 402 -2.71 10.81 22.70
C ALA A 402 -2.40 10.22 24.07
N GLU A 403 -1.14 10.13 24.47
CA GLU A 403 -0.73 9.68 25.80
C GLU A 403 -1.22 10.62 26.90
N GLU A 404 -1.07 11.94 26.73
CA GLU A 404 -1.59 12.95 27.66
C GLU A 404 -3.11 12.81 27.81
N LEU A 405 -3.85 12.73 26.69
CA LEU A 405 -5.29 12.51 26.72
C LEU A 405 -5.65 11.21 27.45
N PHE A 406 -4.94 10.12 27.17
CA PHE A 406 -5.16 8.83 27.83
C PHE A 406 -4.97 8.93 29.35
N GLN A 407 -3.99 9.72 29.82
CA GLN A 407 -3.76 9.94 31.25
C GLN A 407 -4.83 10.82 31.91
N GLU A 408 -5.42 11.76 31.17
CA GLU A 408 -6.49 12.63 31.67
C GLU A 408 -7.87 11.94 31.71
N MET A 409 -8.07 10.83 30.98
CA MET A 409 -9.35 10.11 30.97
C MET A 409 -9.77 9.61 32.35
N PRO A 410 -10.98 9.95 32.85
CA PRO A 410 -11.46 9.53 34.16
C PRO A 410 -11.81 8.04 34.21
N GLU A 411 -12.38 7.51 33.13
CA GLU A 411 -12.67 6.10 32.94
C GLU A 411 -12.04 5.58 31.65
N ARG A 412 -11.49 4.36 31.70
CA ARG A 412 -10.81 3.71 30.57
C ARG A 412 -11.38 2.31 30.37
N ASP A 413 -12.02 2.09 29.24
CA ASP A 413 -12.49 0.78 28.82
C ASP A 413 -11.39 0.04 28.04
N LEU A 414 -11.63 -1.23 27.69
CA LEU A 414 -10.67 -2.03 26.92
C LEU A 414 -10.34 -1.40 25.55
N ILE A 415 -11.27 -0.62 24.99
CA ILE A 415 -11.06 0.07 23.70
C ILE A 415 -10.00 1.15 23.89
N SER A 416 -10.07 1.96 24.96
CA SER A 416 -9.03 2.96 25.30
C SER A 416 -7.63 2.34 25.36
N TRP A 417 -7.50 1.21 26.06
CA TRP A 417 -6.23 0.48 26.20
C TRP A 417 -5.74 -0.08 24.85
N ASN A 418 -6.64 -0.62 24.03
CA ASN A 418 -6.31 -1.16 22.71
C ASN A 418 -5.90 -0.04 21.73
N SER A 419 -6.58 1.12 21.76
CA SER A 419 -6.23 2.27 20.92
C SER A 419 -4.84 2.81 21.22
N ILE A 420 -4.46 2.98 22.50
CA ILE A 420 -3.13 3.47 22.85
C ILE A 420 -2.03 2.44 22.55
N MET A 421 -2.29 1.14 22.75
CA MET A 421 -1.36 0.08 22.32
C MET A 421 -1.14 0.11 20.81
N ALA A 422 -2.22 0.19 20.01
CA ALA A 422 -2.13 0.30 18.56
C ALA A 422 -1.36 1.56 18.14
N GLY A 423 -1.60 2.69 18.83
CA GLY A 423 -0.86 3.93 18.62
C GLY A 423 0.65 3.80 18.83
N TYR A 424 1.08 3.12 19.90
CA TYR A 424 2.51 2.85 20.14
C TYR A 424 3.12 1.92 19.09
N VAL A 425 2.37 0.94 18.59
CA VAL A 425 2.82 0.07 17.48
C VAL A 425 3.03 0.87 16.20
N LEU A 426 2.10 1.79 15.86
CA LEU A 426 2.23 2.67 14.70
C LEU A 426 3.44 3.62 14.79
N ASP A 427 3.76 4.12 15.99
CA ASP A 427 4.95 4.95 16.25
C ASP A 427 6.25 4.12 16.35
N GLY A 428 6.17 2.79 16.25
CA GLY A 428 7.31 1.88 16.37
C GLY A 428 7.79 1.61 17.80
N LYS A 429 7.15 2.18 18.83
CA LYS A 429 7.46 2.01 20.25
C LYS A 429 6.86 0.73 20.84
N CYS A 430 7.27 -0.41 20.30
CA CYS A 430 6.70 -1.71 20.65
C CYS A 430 6.84 -2.06 22.15
N LEU A 431 7.95 -1.66 22.80
CA LEU A 431 8.15 -1.85 24.24
C LEU A 431 7.08 -1.13 25.09
N ASP A 432 6.71 0.09 24.72
CA ASP A 432 5.72 0.86 25.48
C ASP A 432 4.33 0.23 25.30
N ALA A 433 4.00 -0.27 24.11
CA ALA A 433 2.77 -1.06 23.89
C ALA A 433 2.72 -2.30 24.82
N LEU A 434 3.84 -3.00 25.00
CA LEU A 434 3.92 -4.17 25.88
C LEU A 434 3.90 -3.81 27.37
N LYS A 435 4.42 -2.64 27.77
CA LYS A 435 4.26 -2.11 29.13
C LYS A 435 2.79 -1.84 29.43
N VAL A 436 2.06 -1.25 28.49
CA VAL A 436 0.61 -1.00 28.61
C VAL A 436 -0.14 -2.33 28.79
N LEU A 437 0.21 -3.39 28.05
CA LEU A 437 -0.35 -4.73 28.27
C LEU A 437 -0.04 -5.26 29.68
N ALA A 438 1.19 -5.08 30.16
CA ALA A 438 1.58 -5.53 31.49
C ALA A 438 0.84 -4.78 32.60
N GLU A 439 0.56 -3.49 32.43
CA GLU A 439 -0.29 -2.72 33.33
C GLU A 439 -1.74 -3.22 33.33
N LEU A 440 -2.31 -3.47 32.14
CA LEU A 440 -3.65 -4.01 32.01
C LEU A 440 -3.79 -5.38 32.70
N TYR A 441 -2.77 -6.24 32.56
CA TYR A 441 -2.70 -7.54 33.24
C TYR A 441 -2.64 -7.39 34.76
N LYS A 442 -1.81 -6.47 35.28
CA LYS A 442 -1.69 -6.21 36.72
C LYS A 442 -2.98 -5.68 37.34
N MET A 443 -3.78 -4.93 36.58
CA MET A 443 -5.09 -4.43 37.03
C MET A 443 -6.17 -5.52 37.10
N GLY A 444 -5.90 -6.75 36.63
CA GLY A 444 -6.84 -7.87 36.68
C GLY A 444 -8.07 -7.70 35.77
N LYS A 445 -8.01 -6.81 34.77
CA LYS A 445 -9.10 -6.65 33.79
C LYS A 445 -9.10 -7.84 32.82
N ALA A 446 -10.29 -8.37 32.51
CA ALA A 446 -10.44 -9.46 31.55
C ALA A 446 -10.06 -8.99 30.14
N MET A 447 -8.92 -9.45 29.62
CA MET A 447 -8.46 -9.14 28.28
C MET A 447 -9.23 -9.94 27.24
N ASN A 448 -9.50 -9.33 26.07
CA ASN A 448 -10.20 -9.98 24.97
C ASN A 448 -9.25 -10.28 23.80
N TYR A 449 -9.79 -10.86 22.72
CA TYR A 449 -9.01 -11.21 21.53
C TYR A 449 -8.37 -9.98 20.83
N VAL A 450 -8.99 -8.80 20.92
CA VAL A 450 -8.46 -7.56 20.31
C VAL A 450 -7.19 -7.12 21.04
N THR A 451 -7.18 -7.15 22.37
CA THR A 451 -6.01 -6.81 23.20
C THR A 451 -4.80 -7.66 22.83
N PHE A 452 -4.97 -8.98 22.70
CA PHE A 452 -3.88 -9.87 22.31
C PHE A 452 -3.44 -9.65 20.86
N SER A 453 -4.37 -9.36 19.93
CA SER A 453 -4.02 -9.01 18.55
C SER A 453 -3.15 -7.75 18.48
N SER A 454 -3.53 -6.69 19.20
CA SER A 454 -2.75 -5.44 19.29
C SER A 454 -1.37 -5.67 19.91
N ALA A 455 -1.26 -6.49 20.95
CA ALA A 455 0.02 -6.84 21.56
C ALA A 455 0.92 -7.69 20.64
N LEU A 456 0.35 -8.65 19.91
CA LEU A 456 1.08 -9.47 18.95
C LEU A 456 1.57 -8.65 17.75
N ALA A 457 0.85 -7.60 17.36
CA ALA A 457 1.31 -6.64 16.37
C ALA A 457 2.60 -5.92 16.82
N ALA A 458 2.70 -5.53 18.10
CA ALA A 458 3.93 -5.00 18.69
C ALA A 458 5.09 -6.01 18.65
N CYS A 459 4.79 -7.30 18.82
CA CYS A 459 5.77 -8.38 18.81
C CYS A 459 6.18 -8.84 17.41
N SER A 460 5.62 -8.26 16.34
CA SER A 460 5.93 -8.65 14.96
C SER A 460 7.31 -8.20 14.49
N ASN A 461 8.01 -7.36 15.26
CA ASN A 461 9.40 -7.02 15.03
C ASN A 461 10.30 -8.14 15.61
N PRO A 462 11.27 -8.68 14.84
CA PRO A 462 12.19 -9.74 15.30
C PRO A 462 12.88 -9.47 16.65
N GLU A 463 13.10 -8.20 17.01
CA GLU A 463 13.69 -7.81 18.30
C GLU A 463 12.86 -8.25 19.52
N PHE A 464 11.53 -8.35 19.38
CA PHE A 464 10.59 -8.65 20.48
C PHE A 464 10.01 -10.08 20.41
N LEU A 465 10.71 -11.01 19.76
CA LEU A 465 10.27 -12.40 19.63
C LEU A 465 10.08 -13.09 20.98
N VAL A 466 10.90 -12.75 21.98
CA VAL A 466 10.82 -13.34 23.33
C VAL A 466 9.50 -12.93 23.99
N GLU A 467 9.19 -11.63 23.95
CA GLU A 467 7.93 -11.08 24.43
C GLU A 467 6.75 -11.66 23.65
N GLY A 468 6.86 -11.83 22.33
CA GLY A 468 5.86 -12.50 21.50
C GLY A 468 5.56 -13.93 21.95
N LYS A 469 6.57 -14.70 22.35
CA LYS A 469 6.40 -16.04 22.93
C LYS A 469 5.71 -16.00 24.29
N ILE A 470 6.00 -14.99 25.12
CA ILE A 470 5.31 -14.78 26.41
C ILE A 470 3.83 -14.45 26.17
N VAL A 471 3.53 -13.56 25.23
CA VAL A 471 2.16 -13.21 24.85
C VAL A 471 1.41 -14.43 24.30
N HIS A 472 2.06 -15.26 23.47
CA HIS A 472 1.48 -16.53 23.00
C HIS A 472 1.16 -17.49 24.16
N ALA A 473 2.05 -17.62 25.14
CA ALA A 473 1.76 -18.42 26.34
C ALA A 473 0.56 -17.86 27.12
N LEU A 474 0.46 -16.53 27.26
CA LEU A 474 -0.69 -15.88 27.91
C LEU A 474 -2.00 -16.17 27.16
N VAL A 475 -2.02 -16.10 25.82
CA VAL A 475 -3.19 -16.46 25.00
C VAL A 475 -3.69 -17.88 25.31
N ILE A 476 -2.76 -18.84 25.46
CA ILE A 476 -3.10 -20.22 25.81
C ILE A 476 -3.71 -20.29 27.21
N THR A 477 -3.10 -19.61 28.19
CA THR A 477 -3.59 -19.62 29.60
C THR A 477 -4.96 -18.97 29.76
N VAL A 478 -5.29 -17.95 28.96
CA VAL A 478 -6.60 -17.28 28.97
C VAL A 478 -7.65 -18.08 28.19
N GLY A 479 -7.25 -19.11 27.43
CA GLY A 479 -8.16 -19.95 26.66
C GLY A 479 -8.59 -19.34 25.31
N LEU A 480 -7.82 -18.39 24.77
CA LEU A 480 -8.11 -17.72 23.49
C LEU A 480 -7.37 -18.35 22.29
N HIS A 481 -6.77 -19.53 22.45
CA HIS A 481 -5.96 -20.20 21.43
C HIS A 481 -6.76 -20.66 20.20
N ASP A 482 -8.06 -20.95 20.36
CA ASP A 482 -8.96 -21.30 19.25
C ASP A 482 -9.57 -20.09 18.54
N ASN A 483 -9.31 -18.87 19.03
CA ASN A 483 -9.85 -17.66 18.42
C ASN A 483 -9.14 -17.36 17.10
N LEU A 484 -9.91 -17.29 16.01
CA LEU A 484 -9.41 -17.09 14.64
C LEU A 484 -8.57 -15.80 14.49
N ILE A 485 -8.98 -14.70 15.11
CA ILE A 485 -8.29 -13.40 14.99
C ILE A 485 -6.92 -13.46 15.69
N VAL A 486 -6.87 -14.07 16.88
CA VAL A 486 -5.60 -14.26 17.61
C VAL A 486 -4.69 -15.24 16.87
N GLY A 487 -5.25 -16.32 16.30
CA GLY A 487 -4.50 -17.26 15.46
C GLY A 487 -3.85 -16.58 14.24
N ASN A 488 -4.60 -15.73 13.54
CA ASN A 488 -4.09 -14.94 12.41
C ASN A 488 -2.95 -14.00 12.83
N ALA A 489 -3.10 -13.33 13.97
CA ALA A 489 -2.06 -12.46 14.53
C ALA A 489 -0.80 -13.24 14.93
N LEU A 490 -0.94 -14.44 15.52
CA LEU A 490 0.18 -15.31 15.87
C LEU A 490 0.94 -15.82 14.64
N VAL A 491 0.24 -16.29 13.60
CA VAL A 491 0.85 -16.72 12.34
C VAL A 491 1.64 -15.57 11.71
N THR A 492 1.07 -14.36 11.69
CA THR A 492 1.72 -13.16 11.17
C THR A 492 2.96 -12.77 11.99
N MET A 493 2.85 -12.79 13.32
CA MET A 493 3.95 -12.44 14.23
C MET A 493 5.14 -13.40 14.05
N TYR A 494 4.89 -14.72 14.09
CA TYR A 494 5.96 -15.70 13.86
C TYR A 494 6.53 -15.62 12.45
N GLY A 495 5.69 -15.35 11.44
CA GLY A 495 6.11 -15.17 10.05
C GLY A 495 7.08 -13.99 9.89
N LYS A 496 6.73 -12.82 10.44
CA LYS A 496 7.58 -11.61 10.41
C LYS A 496 8.86 -11.74 11.26
N CYS A 497 8.84 -12.58 12.28
CA CYS A 497 10.02 -12.92 13.08
C CYS A 497 10.89 -14.03 12.46
N SER A 498 10.63 -14.43 11.20
CA SER A 498 11.34 -15.52 10.49
C SER A 498 11.27 -16.90 11.17
N MET A 499 10.26 -17.14 12.00
CA MET A 499 10.01 -18.40 12.70
C MET A 499 8.89 -19.20 12.01
N MET A 500 9.11 -19.56 10.75
CA MET A 500 8.07 -20.20 9.92
C MET A 500 7.63 -21.59 10.42
N CYS A 501 8.50 -22.29 11.15
CA CYS A 501 8.17 -23.58 11.76
C CYS A 501 7.08 -23.43 12.83
N GLU A 502 7.21 -22.43 13.70
CA GLU A 502 6.23 -22.07 14.73
C GLU A 502 4.95 -21.53 14.11
N ALA A 503 5.05 -20.66 13.09
CA ALA A 503 3.89 -20.16 12.35
C ALA A 503 3.06 -21.32 11.77
N LYS A 504 3.72 -22.32 11.18
CA LYS A 504 3.10 -23.54 10.66
C LYS A 504 2.46 -24.39 11.76
N GLN A 505 3.08 -24.51 12.93
CA GLN A 505 2.49 -25.25 14.05
C GLN A 505 1.22 -24.60 14.56
N VAL A 506 1.21 -23.26 14.68
CA VAL A 506 0.00 -22.51 15.07
C VAL A 506 -1.10 -22.76 14.02
N PHE A 507 -0.78 -22.57 12.73
CA PHE A 507 -1.71 -22.82 11.63
C PHE A 507 -2.36 -24.21 11.65
N GLN A 508 -1.56 -25.25 11.93
CA GLN A 508 -2.03 -26.63 11.99
C GLN A 508 -2.89 -26.95 13.22
N LYS A 509 -2.71 -26.21 14.33
CA LYS A 509 -3.51 -26.39 15.54
C LYS A 509 -4.84 -25.64 15.52
N MET A 510 -5.00 -24.67 14.63
CA MET A 510 -6.26 -23.92 14.49
C MET A 510 -7.39 -24.83 14.01
N SER A 511 -8.55 -24.74 14.68
CA SER A 511 -9.75 -25.53 14.35
C SER A 511 -10.44 -25.09 13.06
N LYS A 512 -10.30 -23.82 12.69
CA LYS A 512 -10.77 -23.23 11.43
C LYS A 512 -9.69 -22.30 10.87
N GLN A 513 -9.43 -22.40 9.56
CA GLN A 513 -8.59 -21.48 8.82
C GLN A 513 -9.43 -20.71 7.81
N ASP A 514 -9.38 -19.40 7.88
CA ASP A 514 -10.02 -18.50 6.92
C ASP A 514 -9.03 -18.01 5.86
N LEU A 515 -9.52 -17.26 4.88
CA LEU A 515 -8.71 -16.68 3.82
C LEU A 515 -7.53 -15.85 4.36
N VAL A 516 -7.74 -15.14 5.48
CA VAL A 516 -6.70 -14.32 6.12
C VAL A 516 -5.60 -15.20 6.72
N THR A 517 -5.96 -16.33 7.35
CA THR A 517 -4.98 -17.29 7.90
C THR A 517 -4.04 -17.81 6.82
N TRP A 518 -4.60 -18.20 5.67
CA TRP A 518 -3.82 -18.69 4.52
C TRP A 518 -2.94 -17.59 3.92
N ASN A 519 -3.48 -16.39 3.77
CA ASN A 519 -2.74 -15.24 3.24
C ASN A 519 -1.58 -14.84 4.16
N ALA A 520 -1.76 -14.88 5.49
CA ALA A 520 -0.71 -14.62 6.46
C ALA A 520 0.42 -15.66 6.39
N LEU A 521 0.09 -16.94 6.27
CA LEU A 521 1.10 -18.01 6.14
C LEU A 521 1.87 -17.93 4.81
N ILE A 522 1.15 -17.76 3.70
CA ILE A 522 1.75 -17.63 2.37
C ILE A 522 2.62 -16.37 2.29
N GLY A 523 2.12 -15.24 2.81
CA GLY A 523 2.86 -13.99 2.91
C GLY A 523 4.13 -14.14 3.76
N GLY A 524 4.04 -14.84 4.90
CA GLY A 524 5.21 -15.14 5.74
C GLY A 524 6.28 -15.95 5.01
N TYR A 525 5.93 -16.97 4.23
CA TYR A 525 6.90 -17.70 3.39
C TYR A 525 7.46 -16.83 2.26
N ALA A 526 6.64 -15.93 1.70
CA ALA A 526 7.07 -15.00 0.65
C ALA A 526 8.09 -13.97 1.15
N GLU A 527 7.86 -13.38 2.33
CA GLU A 527 8.74 -12.41 2.98
C GLU A 527 10.08 -13.05 3.42
N ASN A 528 10.06 -14.31 3.84
CA ASN A 528 11.26 -15.06 4.24
C ASN A 528 12.01 -15.72 3.06
N GLU A 529 11.72 -15.33 1.81
CA GLU A 529 12.38 -15.81 0.59
C GLU A 529 12.31 -17.34 0.37
N GLU A 530 11.21 -17.97 0.80
CA GLU A 530 10.94 -19.41 0.61
C GLU A 530 9.82 -19.68 -0.43
N PRO A 531 10.07 -19.42 -1.74
CA PRO A 531 9.02 -19.51 -2.77
C PRO A 531 8.43 -20.91 -2.94
N GLY A 532 9.21 -21.96 -2.66
CA GLY A 532 8.76 -23.34 -2.80
C GLY A 532 7.62 -23.70 -1.83
N GLU A 533 7.76 -23.34 -0.55
CA GLU A 533 6.70 -23.57 0.43
C GLU A 533 5.51 -22.63 0.22
N ALA A 534 5.73 -21.36 -0.16
CA ALA A 534 4.66 -20.43 -0.53
C ALA A 534 3.75 -21.00 -1.64
N VAL A 535 4.35 -21.52 -2.72
CA VAL A 535 3.61 -22.15 -3.84
C VAL A 535 2.92 -23.44 -3.42
N LYS A 536 3.53 -24.22 -2.53
CA LYS A 536 2.94 -25.46 -2.01
C LYS A 536 1.69 -25.20 -1.18
N PHE A 537 1.73 -24.23 -0.27
CA PHE A 537 0.56 -23.84 0.51
C PHE A 537 -0.52 -23.19 -0.35
N PHE A 538 -0.15 -22.43 -1.39
CA PHE A 538 -1.10 -21.95 -2.40
C PHE A 538 -1.82 -23.11 -3.14
N LYS A 539 -1.10 -24.17 -3.50
CA LYS A 539 -1.70 -25.37 -4.11
C LYS A 539 -2.63 -26.11 -3.14
N LEU A 540 -2.25 -26.23 -1.86
CA LEU A 540 -3.08 -26.83 -0.83
C LEU A 540 -4.38 -26.04 -0.59
N MET A 541 -4.29 -24.71 -0.53
CA MET A 541 -5.45 -23.81 -0.41
C MET A 541 -6.45 -24.02 -1.55
N ARG A 542 -5.96 -24.12 -2.79
CA ARG A 542 -6.80 -24.39 -3.97
C ARG A 542 -7.41 -25.79 -3.94
N GLY A 543 -6.67 -26.80 -3.48
CA GLY A 543 -7.18 -28.16 -3.29
C GLY A 543 -8.28 -28.25 -2.23
N GLY A 544 -8.28 -27.34 -1.26
CA GLY A 544 -9.34 -27.21 -0.24
C GLY A 544 -10.56 -26.39 -0.66
N CYS A 545 -10.67 -26.00 -1.94
CA CYS A 545 -11.77 -25.18 -2.48
C CYS A 545 -11.99 -23.82 -1.78
N ILE A 546 -10.93 -23.24 -1.20
CA ILE A 546 -10.98 -21.90 -0.59
C ILE A 546 -10.88 -20.84 -1.70
N PRO A 547 -11.78 -19.83 -1.73
CA PRO A 547 -11.76 -18.80 -2.77
C PRO A 547 -10.46 -17.97 -2.67
N VAL A 548 -9.73 -17.92 -3.78
CA VAL A 548 -8.51 -17.12 -3.93
C VAL A 548 -8.91 -15.67 -4.18
N ASN A 549 -8.24 -14.70 -3.56
CA ASN A 549 -8.42 -13.28 -3.85
C ASN A 549 -7.12 -12.64 -4.38
N TYR A 550 -7.19 -11.36 -4.74
CA TYR A 550 -6.04 -10.62 -5.24
C TYR A 550 -4.87 -10.61 -4.24
N ILE A 551 -5.13 -10.53 -2.92
CA ILE A 551 -4.11 -10.54 -1.87
C ILE A 551 -3.30 -11.83 -1.88
N THR A 552 -3.97 -12.99 -2.01
CA THR A 552 -3.29 -14.29 -2.12
C THR A 552 -2.33 -14.29 -3.31
N ILE A 553 -2.79 -13.81 -4.47
CA ILE A 553 -1.98 -13.77 -5.69
C ILE A 553 -0.77 -12.85 -5.52
N VAL A 554 -0.99 -11.65 -4.96
CA VAL A 554 0.07 -10.68 -4.67
C VAL A 554 1.14 -11.28 -3.73
N ASN A 555 0.73 -11.96 -2.65
CA ASN A 555 1.65 -12.60 -1.71
C ASN A 555 2.49 -13.70 -2.38
N VAL A 556 1.88 -14.56 -3.21
CA VAL A 556 2.62 -15.61 -3.93
C VAL A 556 3.59 -15.00 -4.95
N LEU A 557 3.15 -13.98 -5.71
CA LEU A 557 4.02 -13.26 -6.66
C LEU A 557 5.21 -12.60 -5.97
N GLY A 558 4.99 -12.06 -4.77
CA GLY A 558 6.01 -11.43 -3.94
C GLY A 558 7.15 -12.36 -3.52
N ALA A 559 6.90 -13.67 -3.46
CA ALA A 559 7.89 -14.68 -3.10
C ALA A 559 8.98 -14.91 -4.16
N PHE A 560 8.73 -14.50 -5.41
CA PHE A 560 9.65 -14.75 -6.51
C PHE A 560 10.66 -13.60 -6.66
N SER A 561 11.89 -13.85 -6.24
CA SER A 561 13.01 -12.90 -6.32
C SER A 561 14.16 -13.37 -7.21
N ALA A 562 14.17 -14.65 -7.63
CA ALA A 562 15.27 -15.26 -8.37
C ALA A 562 14.86 -15.64 -9.81
N PRO A 563 15.76 -15.49 -10.81
CA PRO A 563 15.50 -15.91 -12.19
C PRO A 563 15.09 -17.39 -12.33
N ALA A 564 15.65 -18.26 -11.47
CA ALA A 564 15.29 -19.68 -11.45
C ALA A 564 13.83 -19.92 -11.02
N ALA A 565 13.32 -19.13 -10.07
CA ALA A 565 11.94 -19.24 -9.59
C ALA A 565 10.92 -18.75 -10.62
N LEU A 566 11.31 -17.80 -11.49
CA LEU A 566 10.47 -17.28 -12.56
C LEU A 566 10.03 -18.38 -13.53
N MET A 567 10.96 -19.21 -13.99
CA MET A 567 10.65 -20.28 -14.95
C MET A 567 9.84 -21.42 -14.32
N ILE A 568 10.17 -21.80 -13.08
CA ILE A 568 9.58 -22.97 -12.43
C ILE A 568 8.20 -22.66 -11.86
N HIS A 569 8.00 -21.45 -11.33
CA HIS A 569 6.79 -21.08 -10.58
C HIS A 569 6.12 -19.80 -11.07
N GLY A 570 6.89 -18.77 -11.44
CA GLY A 570 6.36 -17.45 -11.83
C GLY A 570 5.53 -17.45 -13.11
N MET A 571 6.06 -18.00 -14.21
CA MET A 571 5.34 -18.05 -15.51
C MET A 571 4.08 -18.95 -15.46
N PRO A 572 4.11 -20.16 -14.86
CA PRO A 572 2.89 -20.94 -14.66
C PRO A 572 1.83 -20.22 -13.82
N LEU A 573 2.23 -19.43 -12.82
CA LEU A 573 1.30 -18.63 -12.02
C LEU A 573 0.72 -17.49 -12.84
N HIS A 574 1.52 -16.80 -13.66
CA HIS A 574 1.02 -15.76 -14.56
C HIS A 574 -0.02 -16.32 -15.55
N ALA A 575 0.21 -17.50 -16.14
CA ALA A 575 -0.78 -18.16 -16.99
C ALA A 575 -2.09 -18.44 -16.24
N ASN A 576 -2.02 -18.82 -14.97
CA ASN A 576 -3.19 -19.03 -14.12
C ASN A 576 -3.95 -17.72 -13.84
N ILE A 577 -3.26 -16.62 -13.59
CA ILE A 577 -3.85 -15.28 -13.40
C ILE A 577 -4.67 -14.87 -14.63
N VAL A 578 -4.15 -15.12 -15.83
CA VAL A 578 -4.86 -14.86 -17.09
C VAL A 578 -6.10 -15.75 -17.20
N LEU A 579 -5.97 -17.06 -16.94
CA LEU A 579 -7.08 -18.02 -17.03
C LEU A 579 -8.22 -17.75 -16.03
N THR A 580 -7.89 -17.21 -14.86
CA THR A 580 -8.85 -16.92 -13.79
C THR A 580 -9.44 -15.51 -13.86
N GLY A 581 -8.93 -14.66 -14.76
CA GLY A 581 -9.41 -13.29 -14.95
C GLY A 581 -8.85 -12.27 -13.94
N PHE A 582 -7.91 -12.65 -13.06
CA PHE A 582 -7.26 -11.72 -12.13
C PHE A 582 -6.32 -10.73 -12.82
N GLU A 583 -6.05 -10.88 -14.12
CA GLU A 583 -5.31 -9.90 -14.92
C GLU A 583 -6.01 -8.54 -14.94
N SER A 584 -7.31 -8.44 -14.71
CA SER A 584 -8.03 -7.15 -14.67
C SER A 584 -7.79 -6.35 -13.39
N ASP A 585 -7.28 -6.97 -12.32
CA ASP A 585 -7.04 -6.35 -11.02
C ASP A 585 -5.73 -5.54 -10.99
N ASP A 586 -5.80 -4.28 -10.56
CA ASP A 586 -4.65 -3.37 -10.60
C ASP A 586 -3.52 -3.73 -9.61
N TYR A 587 -3.84 -4.33 -8.46
CA TYR A 587 -2.84 -4.77 -7.50
C TYR A 587 -2.07 -6.00 -8.02
N VAL A 588 -2.78 -6.90 -8.69
CA VAL A 588 -2.18 -8.09 -9.33
C VAL A 588 -1.27 -7.67 -10.49
N LYS A 589 -1.71 -6.76 -11.37
CA LYS A 589 -0.89 -6.22 -12.48
C LYS A 589 0.40 -5.56 -11.96
N ASN A 590 0.30 -4.70 -10.95
CA ASN A 590 1.47 -4.03 -10.37
C ASN A 590 2.45 -5.03 -9.72
N SER A 591 1.93 -6.09 -9.12
CA SER A 591 2.74 -7.17 -8.54
C SER A 591 3.39 -8.04 -9.60
N LEU A 592 2.74 -8.27 -10.74
CA LEU A 592 3.34 -8.96 -11.90
C LEU A 592 4.53 -8.17 -12.48
N ILE A 593 4.38 -6.86 -12.67
CA ILE A 593 5.48 -5.97 -13.10
C ILE A 593 6.66 -6.12 -12.13
N THR A 594 6.39 -6.02 -10.83
CA THR A 594 7.42 -6.14 -9.78
C THR A 594 8.07 -7.52 -9.77
N MET A 595 7.31 -8.59 -9.97
CA MET A 595 7.79 -9.97 -9.98
C MET A 595 8.75 -10.22 -11.15
N TYR A 596 8.35 -9.85 -12.38
CA TYR A 596 9.21 -9.97 -13.56
C TYR A 596 10.49 -9.14 -13.40
N ALA A 597 10.36 -7.92 -12.87
CA ALA A 597 11.49 -7.06 -12.59
C ALA A 597 12.47 -7.65 -11.56
N LYS A 598 11.97 -8.12 -10.41
CA LYS A 598 12.76 -8.77 -9.35
C LYS A 598 13.47 -10.02 -9.87
N CYS A 599 12.80 -10.80 -10.72
CA CYS A 599 13.37 -12.01 -11.33
C CYS A 599 14.34 -11.73 -12.48
N GLY A 600 14.56 -10.46 -12.84
CA GLY A 600 15.55 -10.05 -13.84
C GLY A 600 15.04 -9.89 -15.28
N ASP A 601 13.75 -10.10 -15.54
CA ASP A 601 13.13 -9.95 -16.86
C ASP A 601 12.43 -8.60 -17.01
N LEU A 602 13.23 -7.56 -17.24
CA LEU A 602 12.72 -6.20 -17.43
C LEU A 602 11.89 -6.05 -18.71
N ASN A 603 12.11 -6.91 -19.72
CA ASN A 603 11.38 -6.85 -20.99
C ASN A 603 9.91 -7.23 -20.80
N SER A 604 9.64 -8.32 -20.07
CA SER A 604 8.26 -8.71 -19.73
C SER A 604 7.60 -7.70 -18.78
N SER A 605 8.35 -7.14 -17.84
CA SER A 605 7.88 -6.04 -16.97
C SER A 605 7.45 -4.82 -17.80
N ASN A 606 8.28 -4.38 -18.76
CA ASN A 606 7.98 -3.28 -19.68
C ASN A 606 6.79 -3.59 -20.61
N TYR A 607 6.70 -4.83 -21.07
CA TYR A 607 5.59 -5.27 -21.90
C TYR A 607 4.24 -5.15 -21.17
N ILE A 608 4.14 -5.67 -19.95
CA ILE A 608 2.94 -5.57 -19.12
C ILE A 608 2.60 -4.10 -18.84
N PHE A 609 3.61 -3.29 -18.45
CA PHE A 609 3.42 -1.86 -18.19
C PHE A 609 2.92 -1.08 -19.40
N SER A 610 3.43 -1.37 -20.61
CA SER A 610 3.06 -0.66 -21.84
C SER A 610 1.60 -0.88 -22.23
N ARG A 611 1.02 -2.03 -21.87
CA ARG A 611 -0.37 -2.41 -22.18
C ARG A 611 -1.41 -1.85 -21.20
N LEU A 612 -0.97 -1.20 -20.13
CA LEU A 612 -1.88 -0.54 -19.19
C LEU A 612 -2.46 0.72 -19.83
N LEU A 613 -3.79 0.75 -19.99
CA LEU A 613 -4.53 1.90 -20.50
C LEU A 613 -4.46 3.06 -19.50
N ASP A 614 -4.66 2.76 -18.20
CA ASP A 614 -4.55 3.73 -17.10
C ASP A 614 -3.40 3.36 -16.17
N LYS A 615 -2.41 4.25 -16.04
CA LYS A 615 -1.22 4.05 -15.20
C LYS A 615 -1.34 4.93 -13.96
N ASN A 616 -1.51 4.31 -12.80
CA ASN A 616 -1.60 5.03 -11.53
C ASN A 616 -0.20 5.24 -10.91
N PRO A 617 -0.06 6.10 -9.86
CA PRO A 617 1.22 6.34 -9.21
C PRO A 617 1.91 5.07 -8.69
N VAL A 618 1.15 4.06 -8.26
CA VAL A 618 1.67 2.78 -7.77
C VAL A 618 2.34 2.00 -8.91
N THR A 619 1.72 1.96 -10.09
CA THR A 619 2.29 1.35 -11.30
C THR A 619 3.60 2.01 -11.72
N TRP A 620 3.64 3.34 -11.68
CA TRP A 620 4.87 4.09 -11.97
C TRP A 620 5.96 3.81 -10.94
N ASN A 621 5.61 3.79 -9.64
CA ASN A 621 6.56 3.44 -8.58
C ASN A 621 7.10 2.03 -8.72
N ALA A 622 6.27 1.06 -9.11
CA ALA A 622 6.70 -0.32 -9.36
C ALA A 622 7.71 -0.38 -10.52
N MET A 623 7.48 0.38 -11.60
CA MET A 623 8.43 0.44 -12.73
C MET A 623 9.72 1.20 -12.37
N VAL A 624 9.63 2.27 -11.58
CA VAL A 624 10.82 3.00 -11.09
C VAL A 624 11.65 2.09 -10.18
N ALA A 625 11.01 1.37 -9.25
CA ALA A 625 11.67 0.39 -8.40
C ALA A 625 12.30 -0.74 -9.23
N ALA A 626 11.59 -1.26 -10.24
CA ALA A 626 12.10 -2.24 -11.18
C ALA A 626 13.39 -1.77 -11.85
N ASN A 627 13.40 -0.55 -12.40
CA ASN A 627 14.59 0.03 -13.04
C ASN A 627 15.71 0.34 -12.02
N ALA A 628 15.38 0.76 -10.80
CA ALA A 628 16.35 1.01 -9.74
C ALA A 628 17.07 -0.27 -9.29
N HIS A 629 16.34 -1.40 -9.20
CA HIS A 629 16.89 -2.72 -8.92
C HIS A 629 17.91 -3.19 -9.97
N HIS A 630 17.83 -2.66 -11.20
CA HIS A 630 18.73 -2.98 -12.32
C HIS A 630 19.97 -2.07 -12.47
N GLY A 631 20.25 -1.13 -11.54
CA GLY A 631 21.60 -0.55 -11.48
C GLY A 631 21.86 0.76 -10.73
N TRP A 632 20.86 1.57 -10.35
CA TRP A 632 21.10 2.88 -9.71
C TRP A 632 20.50 2.93 -8.30
N LYS A 633 21.27 2.49 -7.29
CA LYS A 633 20.82 2.47 -5.88
C LYS A 633 21.02 3.80 -5.15
N HIS A 634 22.04 4.59 -5.54
CA HIS A 634 22.33 5.92 -4.99
C HIS A 634 22.97 6.82 -6.07
N PRO A 635 22.73 8.15 -6.05
CA PRO A 635 23.40 9.07 -6.97
C PRO A 635 24.91 9.10 -6.72
N SER A 636 25.69 9.02 -7.80
CA SER A 636 27.16 9.17 -7.74
C SER A 636 27.55 10.60 -7.33
N LYS A 637 28.78 10.80 -6.82
CA LYS A 637 29.26 12.13 -6.36
C LYS A 637 29.05 13.25 -7.39
N ILE A 638 29.36 12.99 -8.67
CA ILE A 638 29.17 13.98 -9.74
C ILE A 638 27.68 14.24 -10.02
N GLN A 639 26.81 13.24 -9.88
CA GLN A 639 25.36 13.42 -10.04
C GLN A 639 24.78 14.23 -8.88
N ALA A 640 25.15 13.92 -7.64
CA ALA A 640 24.68 14.62 -6.45
C ALA A 640 25.06 16.12 -6.47
N GLU A 641 26.25 16.45 -6.97
CA GLU A 641 26.73 17.83 -7.03
C GLU A 641 26.25 18.59 -8.28
N ALA A 642 26.10 17.92 -9.43
CA ALA A 642 25.75 18.58 -10.69
C ALA A 642 24.25 18.74 -10.92
N ILE A 643 23.44 17.75 -10.54
CA ILE A 643 22.00 17.73 -10.86
C ILE A 643 21.24 18.94 -10.28
N PRO A 644 21.43 19.33 -8.99
CA PRO A 644 20.71 20.48 -8.43
C PRO A 644 20.97 21.78 -9.21
N HIS A 645 22.22 22.04 -9.58
CA HIS A 645 22.58 23.24 -10.33
C HIS A 645 22.11 23.19 -11.79
N ALA A 646 22.05 22.00 -12.40
CA ALA A 646 21.50 21.82 -13.75
C ALA A 646 19.99 22.10 -13.79
N LEU A 647 19.24 21.66 -12.76
CA LEU A 647 17.80 21.90 -12.64
C LEU A 647 17.48 23.38 -12.38
N GLU A 648 18.39 24.12 -11.75
CA GLU A 648 18.32 25.60 -11.62
C GLU A 648 18.64 26.36 -12.92
N GLY A 649 18.97 25.65 -14.01
CA GLY A 649 19.30 26.26 -15.30
C GLY A 649 20.70 26.89 -15.37
N LYS A 650 21.61 26.57 -14.44
CA LYS A 650 22.98 27.10 -14.44
C LYS A 650 23.88 26.34 -15.43
N ASP A 651 24.83 27.06 -16.02
CA ASP A 651 25.89 26.45 -16.84
C ASP A 651 26.85 25.64 -15.97
N LEU A 652 27.22 24.43 -16.40
CA LEU A 652 28.03 23.52 -15.59
C LEU A 652 29.32 23.09 -16.28
N ILE A 653 30.38 22.96 -15.49
CA ILE A 653 31.63 22.29 -15.85
C ILE A 653 31.88 21.11 -14.92
N GLY A 654 31.60 19.90 -15.39
CA GLY A 654 31.79 18.66 -14.63
C GLY A 654 33.12 17.96 -14.94
N LEU A 655 33.96 17.76 -13.93
CA LEU A 655 35.23 17.04 -14.03
C LEU A 655 35.18 15.78 -13.15
N ALA A 656 35.10 14.62 -13.80
CA ALA A 656 35.09 13.32 -13.11
C ALA A 656 35.73 12.21 -13.96
N GLN A 657 36.11 11.09 -13.33
CA GLN A 657 36.73 9.93 -14.00
C GLN A 657 35.73 9.17 -14.89
N THR A 658 36.19 8.43 -15.90
CA THR A 658 35.30 7.60 -16.74
C THR A 658 34.62 6.50 -15.90
N GLY A 659 33.32 6.28 -16.10
CA GLY A 659 32.54 5.34 -15.28
C GLY A 659 31.96 5.93 -13.99
N SER A 660 32.12 7.23 -13.73
CA SER A 660 31.61 7.91 -12.52
C SER A 660 30.16 8.39 -12.62
N GLY A 661 29.36 7.92 -13.58
CA GLY A 661 27.95 8.35 -13.73
C GLY A 661 27.70 9.68 -14.46
N LYS A 662 28.70 10.21 -15.19
CA LYS A 662 28.61 11.51 -15.88
C LYS A 662 27.43 11.65 -16.85
N THR A 663 27.11 10.59 -17.60
CA THR A 663 25.99 10.60 -18.55
C THR A 663 24.66 10.88 -17.86
N GLY A 664 24.39 10.23 -16.72
CA GLY A 664 23.20 10.50 -15.92
C GLY A 664 23.17 11.92 -15.32
N ALA A 665 24.34 12.52 -15.04
CA ALA A 665 24.41 13.86 -14.45
C ALA A 665 23.89 14.97 -15.37
N PHE A 666 24.02 14.81 -16.70
CA PHE A 666 23.43 15.75 -17.67
C PHE A 666 22.17 15.21 -18.36
N ALA A 667 22.00 13.89 -18.49
CA ALA A 667 20.81 13.33 -19.13
C ALA A 667 19.54 13.54 -18.29
N LEU A 668 19.60 13.34 -16.97
CA LEU A 668 18.41 13.48 -16.10
C LEU A 668 17.82 14.91 -16.10
N PRO A 669 18.61 15.98 -15.93
CA PRO A 669 18.07 17.35 -16.01
C PRO A 669 17.49 17.70 -17.38
N ILE A 670 18.11 17.22 -18.47
CA ILE A 670 17.60 17.43 -19.84
C ILE A 670 16.27 16.70 -20.05
N LEU A 671 16.16 15.47 -19.56
CA LEU A 671 14.92 14.69 -19.63
C LEU A 671 13.80 15.31 -18.80
N GLN A 672 14.12 15.86 -17.62
CA GLN A 672 13.18 16.62 -16.78
C GLN A 672 12.68 17.88 -17.51
N ALA A 673 13.58 18.65 -18.13
CA ALA A 673 13.19 19.84 -18.89
C ALA A 673 12.37 19.49 -20.15
N LEU A 674 12.69 18.36 -20.81
CA LEU A 674 11.93 17.85 -21.96
C LEU A 674 10.52 17.40 -21.55
N LEU A 675 10.36 16.83 -20.36
CA LEU A 675 9.07 16.48 -19.77
C LEU A 675 8.15 17.70 -19.60
N GLU A 676 8.72 18.82 -19.14
CA GLU A 676 7.99 20.07 -18.95
C GLU A 676 7.67 20.76 -20.28
N THR A 677 8.57 20.65 -21.27
CA THR A 677 8.42 21.27 -22.59
C THR A 677 8.75 20.32 -23.75
N PRO A 678 7.82 19.40 -24.11
CA PRO A 678 8.08 18.42 -25.16
C PRO A 678 8.29 19.06 -26.53
N GLN A 679 9.48 18.88 -27.12
CA GLN A 679 9.77 19.36 -28.47
C GLN A 679 10.77 18.47 -29.19
N ALA A 680 10.67 18.40 -30.53
CA ALA A 680 11.68 17.75 -31.35
C ALA A 680 12.97 18.59 -31.39
N PHE A 681 14.13 17.94 -31.51
CA PHE A 681 15.44 18.58 -31.47
C PHE A 681 15.65 19.40 -30.18
N PHE A 682 15.31 18.83 -29.02
CA PHE A 682 15.39 19.46 -27.71
C PHE A 682 16.83 19.64 -27.22
N ALA A 683 17.68 18.62 -27.41
CA ALA A 683 19.08 18.65 -27.00
C ALA A 683 20.03 18.10 -28.07
N CYS A 684 21.22 18.68 -28.14
CA CYS A 684 22.33 18.21 -28.97
C CYS A 684 23.54 17.86 -28.09
N VAL A 685 24.07 16.65 -28.25
CA VAL A 685 25.24 16.16 -27.51
C VAL A 685 26.40 15.90 -28.45
N LEU A 686 27.51 16.59 -28.23
CA LEU A 686 28.75 16.40 -28.96
C LEU A 686 29.66 15.44 -28.20
N SER A 687 30.03 14.34 -28.86
CA SER A 687 30.85 13.26 -28.33
C SER A 687 32.17 13.16 -29.11
N PRO A 688 33.31 12.80 -28.51
CA PRO A 688 34.61 12.78 -29.19
C PRO A 688 34.85 11.50 -30.01
N THR A 689 33.99 10.48 -29.86
CA THR A 689 34.11 9.18 -30.54
C THR A 689 32.73 8.64 -30.90
N ARG A 690 32.64 7.95 -32.04
CA ARG A 690 31.41 7.29 -32.54
C ARG A 690 30.78 6.36 -31.52
N GLU A 691 31.61 5.56 -30.87
CA GLU A 691 31.17 4.54 -29.92
C GLU A 691 30.58 5.16 -28.65
N LEU A 692 31.16 6.28 -28.19
CA LEU A 692 30.59 7.04 -27.08
C LEU A 692 29.31 7.78 -27.48
N ALA A 693 29.18 8.22 -28.73
CA ALA A 693 27.95 8.86 -29.23
C ALA A 693 26.76 7.88 -29.19
N ILE A 694 26.98 6.65 -29.67
CA ILE A 694 25.98 5.58 -29.60
C ILE A 694 25.59 5.28 -28.14
N GLN A 695 26.57 5.13 -27.25
CA GLN A 695 26.31 4.86 -25.83
C GLN A 695 25.51 5.98 -25.14
N ILE A 696 25.81 7.23 -25.45
CA ILE A 696 25.06 8.36 -24.88
C ILE A 696 23.59 8.28 -25.34
N ALA A 697 23.33 8.02 -26.62
CA ALA A 697 21.98 7.87 -27.13
C ALA A 697 21.23 6.71 -26.48
N GLU A 698 21.84 5.53 -26.37
CA GLU A 698 21.25 4.38 -25.67
C GLU A 698 20.89 4.71 -24.22
N GLN A 699 21.72 5.50 -23.53
CA GLN A 699 21.43 5.93 -22.15
C GLN A 699 20.27 6.94 -22.08
N PHE A 700 20.15 7.87 -23.03
CA PHE A 700 18.99 8.77 -23.10
C PHE A 700 17.70 8.00 -23.39
N GLU A 701 17.74 7.00 -24.27
CA GLU A 701 16.57 6.16 -24.57
C GLU A 701 16.18 5.29 -23.38
N ALA A 702 17.17 4.71 -22.67
CA ALA A 702 16.90 3.92 -21.47
C ALA A 702 16.25 4.76 -20.37
N LEU A 703 16.84 5.92 -20.03
CA LEU A 703 16.36 6.82 -18.97
C LEU A 703 15.06 7.54 -19.35
N GLY A 704 14.86 7.84 -20.63
CA GLY A 704 13.70 8.54 -21.17
C GLY A 704 12.61 7.61 -21.73
N SER A 705 12.75 6.29 -21.56
CA SER A 705 11.81 5.29 -22.10
C SER A 705 10.36 5.53 -21.65
N GLY A 706 10.18 5.92 -20.38
CA GLY A 706 8.87 6.23 -19.80
C GLY A 706 8.14 7.43 -20.43
N ILE A 707 8.87 8.32 -21.10
CA ILE A 707 8.31 9.52 -21.76
C ILE A 707 8.41 9.44 -23.29
N GLY A 708 8.82 8.28 -23.83
CA GLY A 708 8.91 8.06 -25.27
C GLY A 708 10.02 8.84 -25.97
N VAL A 709 11.15 9.07 -25.30
CA VAL A 709 12.30 9.76 -25.90
C VAL A 709 12.80 9.01 -27.14
N LYS A 710 13.23 9.80 -28.13
CA LYS A 710 13.74 9.32 -29.41
C LYS A 710 15.09 9.97 -29.64
N CYS A 711 16.12 9.18 -29.86
CA CYS A 711 17.45 9.70 -30.16
C CYS A 711 17.81 9.47 -31.62
N ALA A 712 18.64 10.35 -32.19
CA ALA A 712 19.33 10.09 -33.45
C ALA A 712 20.83 10.24 -33.22
N VAL A 713 21.59 9.27 -33.72
CA VAL A 713 23.06 9.26 -33.67
C VAL A 713 23.58 9.54 -35.07
N LEU A 714 24.36 10.61 -35.19
CA LEU A 714 25.04 10.98 -36.42
C LEU A 714 26.53 10.75 -36.23
N VAL A 715 27.08 9.84 -37.03
CA VAL A 715 28.46 9.37 -36.93
C VAL A 715 29.06 9.17 -38.31
N GLY A 716 30.30 9.61 -38.51
CA GLY A 716 30.96 9.46 -39.81
C GLY A 716 31.06 7.98 -40.28
N GLY A 717 31.04 7.75 -41.59
CA GLY A 717 31.16 6.41 -42.19
C GLY A 717 29.88 5.57 -42.20
N VAL A 718 28.77 6.09 -41.68
CA VAL A 718 27.41 5.55 -41.88
C VAL A 718 26.76 6.28 -43.05
N ASP A 719 25.97 5.56 -43.85
CA ASP A 719 25.34 6.09 -45.06
C ASP A 719 24.46 7.33 -44.76
N ASN A 720 24.65 8.40 -45.54
CA ASN A 720 23.99 9.69 -45.33
C ASN A 720 22.46 9.60 -45.50
N VAL A 721 21.96 8.66 -46.32
CA VAL A 721 20.52 8.43 -46.48
C VAL A 721 19.92 7.86 -45.19
N GLN A 722 20.58 6.90 -44.55
CA GLN A 722 20.13 6.35 -43.27
C GLN A 722 20.10 7.41 -42.16
N GLN A 723 21.12 8.27 -42.12
CA GLN A 723 21.19 9.38 -41.16
C GLN A 723 20.08 10.42 -41.41
N SER A 724 19.79 10.72 -42.69
CA SER A 724 18.68 11.60 -43.09
C SER A 724 17.31 11.03 -42.65
N ILE A 725 17.11 9.72 -42.79
CA ILE A 725 15.90 9.03 -42.34
C ILE A 725 15.77 9.10 -40.81
N ALA A 726 16.88 8.94 -40.07
CA ALA A 726 16.88 9.06 -38.61
C ALA A 726 16.49 10.47 -38.14
N LEU A 727 16.98 11.52 -38.82
CA LEU A 727 16.57 12.91 -38.57
C LEU A 727 15.12 13.20 -38.98
N GLY A 728 14.66 12.60 -40.09
CA GLY A 728 13.28 12.72 -40.57
C GLY A 728 12.23 12.20 -39.58
N LYS A 729 12.62 11.32 -38.65
CA LYS A 729 11.76 10.84 -37.55
C LYS A 729 11.56 11.86 -36.42
N ARG A 730 12.15 13.06 -36.53
CA ARG A 730 12.07 14.15 -35.55
C ARG A 730 12.47 13.69 -34.14
N PRO A 731 13.73 13.27 -33.94
CA PRO A 731 14.23 12.85 -32.63
C PRO A 731 14.19 14.01 -31.63
N HIS A 732 14.06 13.69 -30.34
CA HIS A 732 14.14 14.65 -29.25
C HIS A 732 15.60 15.01 -28.92
N ILE A 733 16.50 14.03 -28.99
CA ILE A 733 17.92 14.20 -28.68
C ILE A 733 18.75 13.81 -29.91
N VAL A 734 19.73 14.65 -30.28
CA VAL A 734 20.69 14.36 -31.36
C VAL A 734 22.07 14.21 -30.76
N VAL A 735 22.77 13.14 -31.10
CA VAL A 735 24.15 12.88 -30.64
C VAL A 735 25.08 12.83 -31.84
N LEU A 736 26.11 13.66 -31.82
CA LEU A 736 27.07 13.91 -32.91
C LEU A 736 28.48 13.46 -32.48
N ASP A 737 29.31 12.95 -33.39
CA ASP A 737 30.74 12.72 -33.13
C ASP A 737 31.67 13.85 -33.63
N GLU A 738 32.74 14.15 -32.88
CA GLU A 738 33.75 15.19 -33.22
C GLU A 738 34.50 14.91 -34.53
N ALA A 739 34.37 13.68 -35.07
CA ALA A 739 35.05 13.28 -36.30
C ALA A 739 34.24 13.59 -37.57
N ASP A 740 33.10 14.28 -37.48
CA ASP A 740 32.35 14.65 -38.67
C ASP A 740 33.11 15.71 -39.49
N ARG A 741 33.75 15.14 -40.51
CA ARG A 741 34.64 15.75 -41.48
C ARG A 741 34.21 15.35 -42.90
N LEU A 742 33.03 14.73 -43.03
CA LEU A 742 32.58 14.01 -44.22
C LEU A 742 31.07 14.11 -44.46
N LEU A 743 30.42 15.10 -43.89
CA LEU A 743 29.11 15.51 -44.35
C LEU A 743 29.33 16.47 -45.53
N ASN A 744 28.66 16.23 -46.65
CA ASN A 744 28.66 17.19 -47.77
C ASN A 744 28.29 18.58 -47.23
N GLU A 745 28.87 19.66 -47.78
CA GLU A 745 28.57 21.04 -47.34
C GLU A 745 27.05 21.33 -47.31
N ASP A 746 26.28 20.70 -48.21
CA ASP A 746 24.83 20.80 -48.26
C ASP A 746 24.13 20.09 -47.08
N PHE A 747 24.69 18.99 -46.59
CA PHE A 747 24.15 18.24 -45.46
C PHE A 747 24.52 18.88 -44.12
N GLU A 748 25.70 19.51 -44.00
CA GLU A 748 26.05 20.35 -42.85
C GLU A 748 25.08 21.53 -42.72
N LYS A 749 24.80 22.26 -43.81
CA LYS A 749 23.83 23.35 -43.82
C LYS A 749 22.42 22.89 -43.40
N ALA A 750 21.98 21.72 -43.87
CA ALA A 750 20.68 21.17 -43.53
C ALA A 750 20.58 20.83 -42.03
N ILE A 751 21.63 20.22 -41.45
CA ILE A 751 21.69 19.95 -40.01
C ILE A 751 21.74 21.26 -39.21
N ASP A 752 22.50 22.25 -39.66
CA ASP A 752 22.59 23.57 -39.03
C ASP A 752 21.23 24.28 -38.97
N GLU A 753 20.41 24.19 -40.02
CA GLU A 753 19.05 24.72 -40.02
C GLU A 753 18.12 23.93 -39.08
N LEU A 754 18.25 22.60 -39.05
CA LEU A 754 17.45 21.70 -38.21
C LEU A 754 17.77 21.82 -36.70
N LEU A 755 19.03 22.10 -36.34
CA LEU A 755 19.49 22.22 -34.95
C LEU A 755 19.44 23.65 -34.39
N ARG A 756 19.02 24.63 -35.20
CA ARG A 756 18.81 26.03 -34.79
C ARG A 756 17.85 26.22 -33.58
N PRO A 757 16.75 25.45 -33.43
CA PRO A 757 15.83 25.58 -32.30
C PRO A 757 16.25 24.78 -31.04
N VAL A 758 17.42 24.11 -31.04
CA VAL A 758 17.87 23.29 -29.90
C VAL A 758 18.03 24.11 -28.62
N TYR A 759 17.41 23.63 -27.54
CA TYR A 759 17.42 24.29 -26.23
C TYR A 759 18.68 23.95 -25.42
N TRP A 760 19.16 22.72 -25.48
CA TRP A 760 20.30 22.24 -24.68
C TRP A 760 21.50 21.83 -25.54
N TRP A 761 22.68 22.30 -25.15
CA TRP A 761 23.96 21.90 -25.76
C TRP A 761 24.84 21.22 -24.72
N VAL A 762 25.30 20.01 -25.04
CA VAL A 762 26.21 19.24 -24.19
C VAL A 762 27.49 18.92 -24.93
N PHE A 763 28.63 19.27 -24.33
CA PHE A 763 29.95 18.95 -24.86
C PHE A 763 30.63 17.90 -23.99
N VAL A 764 30.91 16.73 -24.54
CA VAL A 764 31.66 15.65 -23.87
C VAL A 764 33.08 15.63 -24.44
N LEU A 765 34.06 16.15 -23.70
CA LEU A 765 35.45 16.22 -24.19
C LEU A 765 36.35 15.16 -23.53
N LEU A 766 37.04 14.36 -24.34
CA LEU A 766 38.09 13.43 -23.89
C LEU A 766 39.49 14.01 -24.08
N SER A 767 40.45 13.50 -23.31
CA SER A 767 41.85 13.98 -23.34
C SER A 767 42.58 13.50 -24.60
N PHE A 768 42.91 14.45 -25.49
CA PHE A 768 44.03 14.44 -26.45
C PHE A 768 44.09 13.32 -27.52
N PHE A 769 43.94 13.70 -28.80
CA PHE A 769 44.40 12.95 -29.97
C PHE A 769 45.76 13.52 -30.44
N PRO A 770 46.90 12.82 -30.28
CA PRO A 770 48.14 13.19 -30.96
C PRO A 770 48.16 12.50 -32.33
N GLY A 771 47.93 13.25 -33.41
CA GLY A 771 48.04 12.69 -34.77
C GLY A 771 47.49 13.53 -35.93
N TYR A 772 46.82 14.66 -35.67
CA TYR A 772 46.26 15.49 -36.73
C TYR A 772 47.02 16.82 -36.87
N GLY A 773 47.64 17.00 -38.05
CA GLY A 773 48.45 18.16 -38.41
C GLY A 773 47.73 19.50 -38.29
N ASP A 774 48.53 20.54 -38.01
CA ASP A 774 48.13 21.91 -37.66
C ASP A 774 47.18 22.59 -38.67
N GLU A 775 47.22 22.23 -39.95
CA GLU A 775 46.36 22.83 -40.99
C GLU A 775 44.86 22.52 -40.82
N LYS A 776 44.53 21.43 -40.11
CA LYS A 776 43.14 20.99 -39.88
C LYS A 776 42.52 21.62 -38.61
N ARG A 777 43.28 22.42 -37.85
CA ARG A 777 42.80 23.21 -36.69
C ARG A 777 41.91 24.40 -37.09
N CYS A 778 41.86 24.77 -38.36
CA CYS A 778 41.14 25.94 -38.86
C CYS A 778 39.64 25.72 -39.16
N ALA A 779 39.18 24.48 -39.39
CA ALA A 779 37.79 24.21 -39.77
C ALA A 779 36.81 24.37 -38.58
N MET A 780 37.21 23.98 -37.37
CA MET A 780 36.41 24.16 -36.14
C MET A 780 36.16 25.64 -35.76
N ARG A 781 36.85 26.59 -36.42
CA ARG A 781 36.67 28.03 -36.17
C ARG A 781 35.44 28.63 -36.85
N ARG A 782 34.89 28.04 -37.91
CA ARG A 782 33.86 28.73 -38.74
C ARG A 782 32.42 28.32 -38.44
N THR A 783 32.14 27.08 -38.06
CA THR A 783 30.75 26.61 -37.87
C THR A 783 30.33 26.71 -36.40
N THR A 784 31.10 26.11 -35.48
CA THR A 784 30.73 25.99 -34.05
C THR A 784 30.83 27.29 -33.24
N LEU A 785 31.72 28.22 -33.63
CA LEU A 785 31.92 29.51 -32.93
C LEU A 785 30.94 30.60 -33.39
N VAL A 786 30.56 30.60 -34.67
CA VAL A 786 29.62 31.59 -35.25
C VAL A 786 28.19 31.35 -34.71
N GLN A 787 27.83 30.10 -34.39
CA GLN A 787 26.52 29.76 -33.82
C GLN A 787 26.40 30.06 -32.31
N CYS A 788 27.48 29.96 -31.53
CA CYS A 788 27.44 30.36 -30.10
C CYS A 788 27.25 31.88 -29.92
N GLU A 789 27.80 32.70 -30.84
CA GLU A 789 27.69 34.17 -30.79
C GLU A 789 26.33 34.70 -31.28
N ALA A 790 25.62 33.96 -32.15
CA ALA A 790 24.34 34.40 -32.74
C ALA A 790 23.10 34.14 -31.85
N ILE A 791 23.21 33.32 -30.81
CA ILE A 791 22.08 32.92 -29.96
C ILE A 791 22.12 33.71 -28.65
N GLY A 792 21.61 34.95 -28.72
CA GLY A 792 21.33 35.75 -27.54
C GLY A 792 20.05 35.26 -26.85
N GLY A 793 20.18 34.73 -25.63
CA GLY A 793 19.04 34.44 -24.75
C GLY A 793 19.26 33.20 -23.89
N GLU A 794 19.08 33.36 -22.58
CA GLU A 794 18.78 32.39 -21.50
C GLU A 794 18.67 30.89 -21.87
N ARG A 795 19.77 30.24 -22.26
CA ARG A 795 19.78 28.81 -22.63
C ARG A 795 20.97 28.10 -21.98
N ALA A 796 20.68 27.17 -21.08
CA ALA A 796 21.65 26.43 -20.27
C ALA A 796 22.60 25.58 -21.15
N LYS A 797 23.90 25.68 -20.91
CA LYS A 797 24.95 25.03 -21.69
C LYS A 797 25.89 24.26 -20.73
N ILE A 798 25.88 22.92 -20.82
CA ILE A 798 26.70 22.04 -19.95
C ILE A 798 27.94 21.59 -20.73
N SER A 799 29.14 21.80 -20.19
CA SER A 799 30.40 21.27 -20.72
C SER A 799 31.01 20.27 -19.74
N VAL A 800 31.18 19.02 -20.13
CA VAL A 800 31.78 17.98 -19.29
C VAL A 800 33.11 17.57 -19.91
N GLY A 801 34.22 18.19 -19.47
CA GLY A 801 35.53 17.89 -20.04
C GLY A 801 36.73 18.71 -19.55
N CYS A 802 37.92 18.10 -19.61
CA CYS A 802 39.18 18.56 -19.02
C CYS A 802 39.69 19.91 -19.57
N ILE A 803 40.24 20.78 -18.70
CA ILE A 803 40.74 22.11 -19.06
C ILE A 803 42.00 22.02 -19.95
N PHE A 804 41.85 22.39 -21.23
CA PHE A 804 42.93 22.77 -22.15
C PHE A 804 42.72 24.21 -22.68
N ALA A 805 43.74 24.80 -23.33
CA ALA A 805 43.69 26.17 -23.86
C ALA A 805 42.56 26.42 -24.89
N LEU A 806 42.09 25.38 -25.59
CA LEU A 806 40.93 25.42 -26.50
C LEU A 806 39.60 25.52 -25.72
N VAL A 807 39.47 24.76 -24.63
CA VAL A 807 38.30 24.78 -23.72
C VAL A 807 38.15 26.14 -23.06
N ARG A 808 39.25 26.85 -22.75
CA ARG A 808 39.18 28.24 -22.23
C ARG A 808 38.62 29.25 -23.24
N LYS A 809 38.80 29.02 -24.55
CA LYS A 809 38.20 29.88 -25.60
C LYS A 809 36.72 29.54 -25.80
N LEU A 810 36.36 28.25 -25.85
CA LEU A 810 34.97 27.79 -25.89
C LEU A 810 34.18 28.18 -24.63
N GLN A 811 34.80 28.10 -23.45
CA GLN A 811 34.23 28.54 -22.17
C GLN A 811 33.88 30.03 -22.21
N ARG A 812 34.76 30.87 -22.76
CA ARG A 812 34.52 32.32 -22.89
C ARG A 812 33.48 32.67 -23.96
N ALA A 813 33.36 31.85 -25.00
CA ALA A 813 32.45 32.10 -26.12
C ALA A 813 31.04 31.55 -25.88
N CYS A 814 30.89 30.43 -25.15
CA CYS A 814 29.63 29.71 -25.05
C CYS A 814 29.01 29.69 -23.64
N LEU A 815 29.74 29.91 -22.54
CA LEU A 815 29.20 29.78 -21.15
C LEU A 815 29.10 31.13 -20.42
N ARG A 816 28.06 31.32 -19.60
CA ARG A 816 27.83 32.49 -18.73
C ARG A 816 27.88 32.08 -17.25
N ASN A 817 28.95 32.48 -16.56
CA ASN A 817 29.20 32.20 -15.14
C ASN A 817 29.04 30.72 -14.72
N PRO A 818 29.82 29.79 -15.33
CA PRO A 818 29.62 28.35 -15.12
C PRO A 818 30.05 27.87 -13.73
N VAL A 819 29.23 27.01 -13.11
CA VAL A 819 29.57 26.31 -11.86
C VAL A 819 30.53 25.16 -12.17
N LYS A 820 31.67 25.14 -11.47
CA LYS A 820 32.72 24.14 -11.70
C LYS A 820 32.70 23.09 -10.60
N ILE A 821 32.58 21.82 -11.00
CA ILE A 821 32.44 20.67 -10.11
C ILE A 821 33.59 19.70 -10.38
N GLU A 822 34.45 19.46 -9.39
CA GLU A 822 35.65 18.61 -9.49
C GLU A 822 35.56 17.41 -8.54
N ALA A 823 35.16 16.25 -9.07
CA ALA A 823 34.96 15.04 -8.28
C ALA A 823 36.22 14.14 -8.15
N ALA A 824 37.34 14.47 -8.82
CA ALA A 824 38.62 13.73 -8.72
C ALA A 824 39.84 14.53 -9.20
N SER A 825 41.03 14.21 -8.66
CA SER A 825 42.32 14.72 -9.16
C SER A 825 42.67 14.14 -10.53
N LYS A 826 43.30 14.96 -11.38
CA LYS A 826 43.43 14.78 -12.85
C LYS A 826 44.03 13.44 -13.34
N TYR A 827 44.75 12.70 -12.49
CA TYR A 827 45.46 11.45 -12.84
C TYR A 827 45.50 10.42 -11.69
N SER A 828 44.37 10.18 -11.02
CA SER A 828 44.25 9.14 -9.98
C SER A 828 43.60 7.86 -10.51
N THR A 829 43.93 6.71 -9.88
CA THR A 829 43.24 5.43 -10.09
C THR A 829 42.23 5.22 -8.96
N VAL A 830 41.20 4.37 -9.18
CA VAL A 830 40.17 4.07 -8.17
C VAL A 830 40.79 3.31 -6.99
N ASP A 831 40.36 3.61 -5.76
CA ASP A 831 40.92 3.00 -4.55
C ASP A 831 40.73 1.47 -4.47
N SER A 832 39.67 0.94 -5.10
CA SER A 832 39.37 -0.49 -5.18
C SER A 832 40.21 -1.26 -6.21
N LEU A 833 41.10 -0.57 -6.96
CA LEU A 833 41.93 -1.16 -8.01
C LEU A 833 43.29 -1.63 -7.48
N LYS A 834 43.50 -2.95 -7.43
CA LYS A 834 44.79 -3.57 -7.11
C LYS A 834 45.70 -3.55 -8.33
N GLN A 835 46.78 -2.77 -8.27
CA GLN A 835 47.77 -2.65 -9.35
C GLN A 835 49.05 -3.40 -8.97
N GLN A 836 49.55 -4.24 -9.86
CA GLN A 836 50.76 -5.03 -9.68
C GLN A 836 51.64 -4.97 -10.94
N TYR A 837 52.93 -5.23 -10.79
CA TYR A 837 53.86 -5.38 -11.91
C TYR A 837 54.63 -6.68 -11.84
N LEU A 838 55.15 -7.13 -12.98
CA LEU A 838 56.03 -8.28 -13.07
C LEU A 838 57.19 -7.94 -14.01
N PHE A 839 58.42 -7.95 -13.50
CA PHE A 839 59.62 -7.68 -14.30
C PHE A 839 60.20 -8.99 -14.83
N VAL A 840 60.20 -9.18 -16.15
CA VAL A 840 60.55 -10.46 -16.79
C VAL A 840 61.42 -10.25 -18.03
N PRO A 841 62.33 -11.18 -18.35
CA PRO A 841 63.06 -11.16 -19.62
C PRO A 841 62.10 -11.22 -20.81
N ALA A 842 62.38 -10.45 -21.87
CA ALA A 842 61.50 -10.36 -23.05
C ALA A 842 61.16 -11.74 -23.66
N LYS A 843 62.12 -12.67 -23.65
CA LYS A 843 61.96 -14.05 -24.15
C LYS A 843 60.89 -14.87 -23.41
N HIS A 844 60.56 -14.52 -22.17
CA HIS A 844 59.62 -15.28 -21.33
C HIS A 844 58.26 -14.59 -21.16
N LYS A 845 58.03 -13.40 -21.73
CA LYS A 845 56.75 -12.64 -21.58
C LYS A 845 55.51 -13.48 -21.92
N ASN A 846 55.58 -14.29 -22.98
CA ASN A 846 54.46 -15.17 -23.37
C ASN A 846 54.13 -16.22 -22.30
N CYS A 847 55.14 -16.81 -21.66
CA CYS A 847 54.95 -17.81 -20.61
C CYS A 847 54.27 -17.20 -19.38
N TYR A 848 54.71 -16.01 -18.98
CA TYR A 848 54.10 -15.27 -17.87
C TYR A 848 52.68 -14.81 -18.17
N LEU A 849 52.38 -14.38 -19.40
CA LEU A 849 51.00 -14.06 -19.81
C LEU A 849 50.08 -15.27 -19.65
N VAL A 850 50.51 -16.44 -20.12
CA VAL A 850 49.72 -17.68 -20.03
C VAL A 850 49.57 -18.13 -18.58
N TYR A 851 50.64 -18.06 -17.78
CA TYR A 851 50.61 -18.36 -16.35
C TYR A 851 49.57 -17.51 -15.62
N ILE A 852 49.59 -16.19 -15.80
CA ILE A 852 48.62 -15.26 -15.18
C ILE A 852 47.18 -15.60 -15.58
N LEU A 853 46.94 -15.87 -16.87
CA LEU A 853 45.61 -16.19 -17.39
C LEU A 853 45.10 -17.57 -16.92
N THR A 854 46.00 -18.52 -16.66
CA THR A 854 45.66 -19.85 -16.13
C THR A 854 45.42 -19.81 -14.63
N GLU A 855 46.25 -19.09 -13.86
CA GLU A 855 46.06 -18.92 -12.41
C GLU A 855 44.75 -18.20 -12.10
N LYS A 856 44.35 -17.24 -12.95
CA LYS A 856 43.06 -16.53 -12.89
C LYS A 856 42.03 -17.07 -13.87
N SER A 857 42.00 -18.39 -14.06
CA SER A 857 40.99 -19.03 -14.93
C SER A 857 39.57 -18.67 -14.48
N GLY A 858 38.70 -18.34 -15.44
CA GLY A 858 37.32 -17.90 -15.16
C GLY A 858 37.13 -16.39 -15.03
N SER A 859 38.18 -15.59 -14.85
CA SER A 859 38.10 -14.13 -14.86
C SER A 859 37.97 -13.57 -16.28
N THR A 860 37.16 -12.52 -16.43
CA THR A 860 37.11 -11.74 -17.67
C THR A 860 38.34 -10.84 -17.76
N SER A 861 39.12 -10.99 -18.83
CA SER A 861 40.46 -10.39 -18.95
C SER A 861 40.62 -9.57 -20.22
N MET A 862 41.20 -8.37 -20.09
CA MET A 862 41.66 -7.56 -21.22
C MET A 862 43.19 -7.53 -21.29
N VAL A 863 43.75 -7.87 -22.44
CA VAL A 863 45.21 -7.91 -22.67
C VAL A 863 45.59 -6.83 -23.66
N PHE A 864 46.35 -5.82 -23.22
CA PHE A 864 46.78 -4.71 -24.06
C PHE A 864 48.14 -4.95 -24.72
N THR A 865 48.18 -4.81 -26.04
CA THR A 865 49.37 -4.95 -26.89
C THR A 865 49.65 -3.66 -27.66
N ARG A 866 50.88 -3.49 -28.14
CA ARG A 866 51.30 -2.28 -28.86
C ARG A 866 50.82 -2.26 -30.31
N THR A 867 50.88 -3.38 -31.02
CA THR A 867 50.60 -3.44 -32.46
C THR A 867 49.41 -4.34 -32.79
N CYS A 868 48.80 -4.07 -33.94
CA CYS A 868 47.68 -4.87 -34.45
C CYS A 868 48.09 -6.32 -34.74
N ASP A 869 49.29 -6.53 -35.27
CA ASP A 869 49.81 -7.87 -35.60
C ASP A 869 50.03 -8.69 -34.34
N SER A 870 50.62 -8.09 -33.29
CA SER A 870 50.77 -8.75 -31.99
C SER A 870 49.42 -9.10 -31.35
N THR A 871 48.37 -8.30 -31.62
CA THR A 871 47.01 -8.59 -31.14
C THR A 871 46.47 -9.88 -31.76
N GLY A 872 46.61 -10.03 -33.08
CA GLY A 872 46.19 -11.22 -33.81
C GLY A 872 46.98 -12.45 -33.40
N LEU A 873 48.32 -12.32 -33.40
CA LEU A 873 49.23 -13.40 -33.05
C LEU A 873 49.01 -13.92 -31.63
N LEU A 874 48.91 -13.03 -30.63
CA LEU A 874 48.67 -13.45 -29.24
C LEU A 874 47.28 -14.07 -29.06
N ALA A 875 46.24 -13.54 -29.69
CA ALA A 875 44.91 -14.15 -29.62
C ALA A 875 44.91 -15.57 -30.22
N GLN A 876 45.61 -15.79 -31.33
CA GLN A 876 45.73 -17.10 -31.96
C GLN A 876 46.56 -18.07 -31.11
N MET A 877 47.71 -17.63 -30.60
CA MET A 877 48.54 -18.41 -29.67
C MET A 877 47.73 -18.87 -28.44
N LEU A 878 46.96 -17.96 -27.82
CA LEU A 878 46.12 -18.29 -26.67
C LEU A 878 45.03 -19.31 -27.03
N ARG A 879 44.42 -19.21 -28.22
CA ARG A 879 43.45 -20.21 -28.71
C ARG A 879 44.08 -21.58 -28.92
N ASN A 880 45.29 -21.65 -29.48
CA ASN A 880 46.04 -22.89 -29.66
C ASN A 880 46.39 -23.55 -28.31
N LEU A 881 46.45 -22.77 -27.22
CA LEU A 881 46.62 -23.26 -25.86
C LEU A 881 45.30 -23.64 -25.15
N GLY A 882 44.15 -23.48 -25.81
CA GLY A 882 42.82 -23.78 -25.27
C GLY A 882 42.15 -22.62 -24.52
N LEU A 883 42.70 -21.40 -24.59
CA LEU A 883 42.13 -20.21 -23.96
C LEU A 883 41.22 -19.46 -24.95
N ARG A 884 40.03 -19.04 -24.49
CA ARG A 884 38.99 -18.40 -25.33
C ARG A 884 39.29 -16.91 -25.55
N ALA A 885 40.26 -16.64 -26.44
CA ALA A 885 40.74 -15.31 -26.78
C ALA A 885 40.21 -14.77 -28.13
N ILE A 886 39.88 -13.48 -28.17
CA ILE A 886 39.46 -12.77 -29.39
C ILE A 886 40.24 -11.45 -29.55
N PRO A 887 40.71 -11.09 -30.77
CA PRO A 887 41.42 -9.84 -31.01
C PRO A 887 40.47 -8.68 -31.36
N ILE A 888 40.80 -7.47 -30.89
CA ILE A 888 40.24 -6.19 -31.36
C ILE A 888 41.38 -5.23 -31.70
N SER A 889 41.47 -4.81 -32.96
CA SER A 889 42.50 -3.88 -33.43
C SER A 889 41.94 -2.83 -34.40
N GLY A 890 42.72 -1.78 -34.67
CA GLY A 890 42.31 -0.67 -35.55
C GLY A 890 42.09 -1.07 -37.02
N HIS A 891 42.76 -2.14 -37.49
CA HIS A 891 42.61 -2.65 -38.86
C HIS A 891 41.31 -3.43 -39.10
N MET A 892 40.56 -3.77 -38.06
CA MET A 892 39.28 -4.47 -38.21
C MET A 892 38.19 -3.50 -38.70
N THR A 893 37.32 -3.98 -39.58
CA THR A 893 36.09 -3.26 -39.95
C THR A 893 35.17 -3.11 -38.74
N GLN A 894 34.32 -2.08 -38.73
CA GLN A 894 33.42 -1.79 -37.61
C GLN A 894 32.49 -2.97 -37.27
N ALA A 895 31.93 -3.64 -38.29
CA ALA A 895 31.09 -4.83 -38.09
C ALA A 895 31.86 -5.98 -37.39
N LYS A 896 33.13 -6.21 -37.76
CA LYS A 896 33.97 -7.23 -37.12
C LYS A 896 34.31 -6.86 -35.67
N ARG A 897 34.56 -5.57 -35.37
CA ARG A 897 34.81 -5.09 -34.00
C ARG A 897 33.58 -5.25 -33.11
N LEU A 898 32.40 -4.86 -33.60
CA LEU A 898 31.13 -5.04 -32.87
C LEU A 898 30.82 -6.52 -32.64
N GLY A 899 31.03 -7.37 -33.65
CA GLY A 899 30.87 -8.82 -33.50
C GLY A 899 31.80 -9.41 -32.43
N ALA A 900 33.07 -9.00 -32.40
CA ALA A 900 34.02 -9.43 -31.37
C ALA A 900 33.63 -8.96 -29.97
N LEU A 901 33.18 -7.70 -29.85
CA LEU A 901 32.69 -7.13 -28.60
C LEU A 901 31.46 -7.88 -28.10
N ASN A 902 30.52 -8.24 -28.98
CA ASN A 902 29.31 -8.96 -28.63
C ASN A 902 29.62 -10.38 -28.11
N LYS A 903 30.58 -11.09 -28.72
CA LYS A 903 31.04 -12.39 -28.22
C LYS A 903 31.67 -12.31 -26.83
N PHE A 904 32.41 -11.22 -26.57
CA PHE A 904 32.95 -10.95 -25.24
C PHE A 904 31.85 -10.59 -24.24
N LYS A 905 30.86 -9.78 -24.65
CA LYS A 905 29.69 -9.39 -23.84
C LYS A 905 28.80 -10.59 -23.46
N ALA A 906 28.62 -11.53 -24.38
CA ALA A 906 27.81 -12.73 -24.18
C ALA A 906 28.51 -13.82 -23.33
N GLY A 907 29.80 -13.63 -22.98
CA GLY A 907 30.57 -14.64 -22.23
C GLY A 907 31.06 -15.82 -23.06
N GLU A 908 30.88 -15.79 -24.39
CA GLU A 908 31.43 -16.82 -25.30
C GLU A 908 32.96 -16.84 -25.25
N CYS A 909 33.58 -15.66 -25.17
CA CYS A 909 35.02 -15.47 -24.96
C CYS A 909 35.25 -14.66 -23.68
N ASN A 910 36.20 -15.08 -22.84
CA ASN A 910 36.54 -14.38 -21.60
C ASN A 910 37.86 -13.60 -21.67
N ILE A 911 38.60 -13.69 -22.78
CA ILE A 911 39.86 -12.95 -22.98
C ILE A 911 39.75 -12.08 -24.23
N LEU A 912 39.95 -10.78 -24.05
CA LEU A 912 39.97 -9.79 -25.13
C LEU A 912 41.39 -9.25 -25.30
N VAL A 913 42.02 -9.56 -26.43
CA VAL A 913 43.35 -9.02 -26.78
C VAL A 913 43.15 -7.77 -27.62
N CYS A 914 43.73 -6.64 -27.24
CA CYS A 914 43.43 -5.37 -27.89
C CYS A 914 44.59 -4.37 -27.91
N THR A 915 44.58 -3.48 -28.90
CA THR A 915 45.41 -2.26 -28.90
C THR A 915 44.72 -1.14 -28.13
N ASP A 916 45.37 0.03 -28.05
CA ASP A 916 44.82 1.22 -27.38
C ASP A 916 43.47 1.71 -27.94
N VAL A 917 43.03 1.21 -29.09
CA VAL A 917 41.67 1.43 -29.62
C VAL A 917 40.61 1.00 -28.61
N ALA A 918 40.83 -0.05 -27.82
CA ALA A 918 39.88 -0.52 -26.81
C ALA A 918 40.07 0.12 -25.41
N SER A 919 41.09 0.95 -25.24
CA SER A 919 41.38 1.63 -23.97
C SER A 919 40.41 2.80 -23.70
N ARG A 920 39.74 3.32 -24.73
CA ARG A 920 38.84 4.49 -24.70
C ARG A 920 37.56 4.22 -25.50
N GLY A 921 36.44 4.89 -25.18
CA GLY A 921 35.22 4.91 -26.00
C GLY A 921 34.36 3.65 -26.09
N LEU A 922 34.84 2.45 -25.73
CA LEU A 922 34.02 1.22 -25.75
C LEU A 922 33.34 0.93 -24.40
N ASP A 923 32.03 0.67 -24.43
CA ASP A 923 31.28 0.10 -23.33
C ASP A 923 31.54 -1.41 -23.29
N ILE A 924 32.41 -1.80 -22.37
CA ILE A 924 32.84 -3.17 -22.15
C ILE A 924 32.28 -3.54 -20.76
N PRO A 925 31.58 -4.68 -20.63
CA PRO A 925 31.03 -5.13 -19.36
C PRO A 925 32.14 -5.25 -18.32
N SER A 926 31.76 -5.29 -17.05
CA SER A 926 32.69 -5.32 -15.92
C SER A 926 33.81 -6.35 -16.14
N VAL A 927 35.02 -5.87 -16.39
CA VAL A 927 36.23 -6.68 -16.59
C VAL A 927 36.90 -6.89 -15.23
N ASP A 928 37.20 -8.14 -14.89
CA ASP A 928 37.82 -8.50 -13.61
C ASP A 928 39.32 -8.15 -13.60
N MET A 929 39.99 -8.35 -14.73
CA MET A 929 41.44 -8.22 -14.84
C MET A 929 41.90 -7.48 -16.11
N VAL A 930 42.82 -6.54 -15.96
CA VAL A 930 43.52 -5.88 -17.07
C VAL A 930 44.99 -6.28 -17.04
N ILE A 931 45.52 -6.79 -18.16
CA ILE A 931 46.92 -7.13 -18.33
C ILE A 931 47.53 -6.18 -19.36
N ASN A 932 48.49 -5.36 -18.94
CA ASN A 932 49.35 -4.63 -19.87
C ASN A 932 50.47 -5.58 -20.31
N TYR A 933 50.25 -6.29 -21.42
CA TYR A 933 51.29 -7.14 -22.02
C TYR A 933 52.44 -6.27 -22.54
N ASP A 934 52.13 -5.20 -23.27
CA ASP A 934 53.09 -4.15 -23.62
C ASP A 934 52.82 -2.88 -22.81
N ILE A 935 53.88 -2.31 -22.23
CA ILE A 935 53.75 -1.07 -21.46
C ILE A 935 53.47 0.09 -22.43
N PRO A 936 52.47 0.95 -22.16
CA PRO A 936 52.18 2.10 -23.01
C PRO A 936 53.36 3.09 -23.00
N SER A 937 53.67 3.66 -24.17
CA SER A 937 54.74 4.65 -24.31
C SER A 937 54.42 5.98 -23.63
N ASN A 938 53.13 6.25 -23.38
CA ASN A 938 52.66 7.40 -22.62
C ASN A 938 52.04 6.96 -21.30
N SER A 939 52.54 7.50 -20.19
CA SER A 939 52.06 7.16 -18.84
C SER A 939 50.57 7.45 -18.62
N LYS A 940 49.96 8.36 -19.40
CA LYS A 940 48.52 8.64 -19.32
C LYS A 940 47.67 7.50 -19.88
N ASP A 941 48.13 6.81 -20.91
CA ASP A 941 47.38 5.70 -21.53
C ASP A 941 47.23 4.52 -20.55
N TYR A 942 48.18 4.34 -19.63
CA TYR A 942 48.07 3.38 -18.53
C TYR A 942 46.79 3.55 -17.73
N ILE A 943 46.46 4.78 -17.31
CA ILE A 943 45.26 5.08 -16.51
C ILE A 943 43.99 4.69 -17.28
N HIS A 944 43.96 4.90 -18.59
CA HIS A 944 42.82 4.54 -19.43
C HIS A 944 42.67 3.03 -19.61
N ARG A 945 43.78 2.30 -19.74
CA ARG A 945 43.80 0.83 -19.82
C ARG A 945 43.30 0.22 -18.52
N VAL A 946 43.89 0.60 -17.38
CA VAL A 946 43.52 0.00 -16.07
C VAL A 946 42.13 0.45 -15.60
N GLY A 947 41.65 1.62 -16.06
CA GLY A 947 40.28 2.09 -15.83
C GLY A 947 39.18 1.28 -16.55
N ARG A 948 39.53 0.17 -17.20
CA ARG A 948 38.57 -0.81 -17.74
C ARG A 948 38.05 -1.80 -16.68
N THR A 949 38.80 -1.97 -15.60
CA THR A 949 38.41 -2.77 -14.43
C THR A 949 38.07 -1.86 -13.24
N ALA A 950 37.61 -2.42 -12.11
CA ALA A 950 37.22 -1.69 -10.89
C ALA A 950 36.17 -0.58 -11.11
N ARG A 951 35.15 -0.84 -11.94
CA ARG A 951 34.03 0.09 -12.24
C ARG A 951 32.83 -0.15 -11.34
N ALA A 952 31.99 0.89 -11.16
CA ALA A 952 30.71 0.81 -10.43
C ALA A 952 30.81 0.23 -9.01
N GLY A 953 31.86 0.58 -8.26
CA GLY A 953 32.06 0.15 -6.87
C GLY A 953 32.67 -1.25 -6.70
N ARG A 954 32.98 -1.96 -7.79
CA ARG A 954 33.65 -3.27 -7.73
C ARG A 954 35.17 -3.13 -7.56
N SER A 955 35.81 -4.15 -6.99
CA SER A 955 37.27 -4.31 -7.00
C SER A 955 37.75 -4.88 -8.34
N GLY A 956 38.98 -4.57 -8.72
CA GLY A 956 39.58 -5.04 -9.97
C GLY A 956 41.09 -5.22 -9.85
N VAL A 957 41.69 -5.97 -10.78
CA VAL A 957 43.13 -6.24 -10.79
C VAL A 957 43.76 -5.74 -12.08
N ALA A 958 44.88 -5.02 -11.99
CA ALA A 958 45.68 -4.60 -13.12
C ALA A 958 47.12 -5.10 -12.98
N ILE A 959 47.59 -5.91 -13.94
CA ILE A 959 48.95 -6.49 -13.94
C ILE A 959 49.73 -5.94 -15.14
N SER A 960 50.95 -5.47 -14.91
CA SER A 960 51.81 -4.94 -15.97
C SER A 960 53.06 -5.78 -16.14
N ILE A 961 53.26 -6.38 -17.32
CA ILE A 961 54.41 -7.22 -17.62
C ILE A 961 55.50 -6.34 -18.23
N VAL A 962 56.55 -6.07 -17.46
CA VAL A 962 57.62 -5.13 -17.81
C VAL A 962 58.86 -5.92 -18.25
N SER A 963 59.36 -5.63 -19.45
CA SER A 963 60.64 -6.18 -19.93
C SER A 963 61.80 -5.21 -19.74
N GLN A 964 63.03 -5.70 -19.95
CA GLN A 964 64.24 -4.87 -19.93
C GLN A 964 64.19 -3.65 -20.88
N TYR A 965 63.37 -3.70 -21.93
CA TYR A 965 63.23 -2.62 -22.92
C TYR A 965 62.13 -1.60 -22.56
N GLU A 966 61.27 -1.91 -21.59
CA GLU A 966 60.08 -1.12 -21.25
C GLU A 966 60.17 -0.47 -19.87
N LEU A 967 61.30 -0.66 -19.19
CA LEU A 967 61.54 -0.18 -17.83
C LEU A 967 61.40 1.34 -17.72
N GLU A 968 61.87 2.09 -18.72
CA GLU A 968 61.77 3.55 -18.73
C GLU A 968 60.31 4.04 -18.76
N TRP A 969 59.48 3.46 -19.62
CA TRP A 969 58.05 3.78 -19.71
C TRP A 969 57.31 3.40 -18.42
N TYR A 970 57.67 2.27 -17.81
CA TYR A 970 57.12 1.85 -16.53
C TYR A 970 57.45 2.83 -15.39
N ILE A 971 58.69 3.30 -15.29
CA ILE A 971 59.09 4.31 -14.28
C ILE A 971 58.29 5.61 -14.45
N GLN A 972 58.00 6.02 -15.70
CA GLN A 972 57.14 7.18 -15.95
C GLN A 972 55.70 6.99 -15.48
N ILE A 973 55.18 5.75 -15.49
CA ILE A 973 53.87 5.42 -14.95
C ILE A 973 53.87 5.57 -13.42
N GLU A 974 54.85 4.98 -12.71
CA GLU A 974 54.97 5.12 -11.25
C GLU A 974 55.08 6.58 -10.81
N LYS A 975 55.85 7.39 -11.55
CA LYS A 975 55.95 8.84 -11.34
C LYS A 975 54.61 9.57 -11.51
N LEU A 976 53.79 9.17 -12.50
CA LEU A 976 52.49 9.79 -12.75
C LEU A 976 51.46 9.44 -11.67
N ILE A 977 51.42 8.17 -11.24
CA ILE A 977 50.45 7.71 -10.22
C ILE A 977 50.89 8.04 -8.79
N GLY A 978 52.15 8.43 -8.58
CA GLY A 978 52.69 8.82 -7.28
C GLY A 978 52.85 7.66 -6.29
N LYS A 979 52.84 6.41 -6.76
CA LYS A 979 52.99 5.20 -5.93
C LYS A 979 53.84 4.14 -6.62
N LYS A 980 54.62 3.39 -5.83
CA LYS A 980 55.32 2.19 -6.33
C LYS A 980 54.37 1.00 -6.36
N LEU A 981 54.37 0.24 -7.44
CA LEU A 981 53.47 -0.90 -7.57
C LEU A 981 54.08 -2.15 -6.90
N PRO A 982 53.30 -2.95 -6.16
CA PRO A 982 53.76 -4.23 -5.64
C PRO A 982 54.04 -5.24 -6.75
N MET A 983 55.04 -6.09 -6.55
CA MET A 983 55.36 -7.18 -7.47
C MET A 983 54.25 -8.25 -7.45
N PHE A 984 53.93 -8.82 -8.61
CA PHE A 984 53.02 -9.95 -8.73
C PHE A 984 53.74 -11.25 -8.30
N PRO A 985 53.19 -12.04 -7.38
CA PRO A 985 53.83 -13.28 -6.93
C PRO A 985 53.72 -14.34 -8.04
N ALA A 986 54.84 -14.62 -8.72
CA ALA A 986 54.95 -15.72 -9.67
C ALA A 986 56.25 -16.49 -9.41
N GLN A 987 56.17 -17.81 -9.32
CA GLN A 987 57.34 -18.66 -9.17
C GLN A 987 57.92 -18.97 -10.55
N GLU A 988 59.19 -18.63 -10.77
CA GLU A 988 59.85 -18.80 -12.08
C GLU A 988 59.86 -20.27 -12.53
N GLU A 989 60.07 -21.21 -11.59
CA GLU A 989 60.07 -22.66 -11.87
C GLU A 989 58.73 -23.14 -12.46
N GLU A 990 57.60 -22.70 -11.88
CA GLU A 990 56.26 -23.06 -12.37
C GLU A 990 55.96 -22.48 -13.76
N VAL A 991 56.42 -21.25 -14.02
CA VAL A 991 56.20 -20.56 -15.30
C VAL A 991 57.01 -21.25 -16.41
N LEU A 992 58.23 -21.67 -16.11
CA LEU A 992 59.12 -22.30 -17.09
C LEU A 992 58.65 -23.70 -17.52
N LEU A 993 57.80 -24.38 -16.74
CA LEU A 993 57.13 -25.61 -17.16
C LEU A 993 56.24 -25.41 -18.41
N LEU A 994 55.76 -24.17 -18.63
CA LEU A 994 54.94 -23.83 -19.80
C LEU A 994 55.78 -23.51 -21.05
N LEU A 995 57.10 -23.41 -20.93
CA LEU A 995 57.97 -22.87 -21.98
C LEU A 995 57.87 -23.62 -23.31
N GLU A 996 57.97 -24.95 -23.29
CA GLU A 996 57.90 -25.76 -24.52
C GLU A 996 56.52 -25.62 -25.19
N ARG A 997 55.45 -25.77 -24.41
CA ARG A 997 54.07 -25.70 -24.92
C ARG A 997 53.72 -24.32 -25.48
N VAL A 998 54.14 -23.25 -24.81
CA VAL A 998 53.89 -21.87 -25.26
C VAL A 998 54.71 -21.54 -26.51
N THR A 999 55.96 -22.03 -26.59
CA THR A 999 56.81 -21.80 -27.76
C THR A 999 56.25 -22.51 -28.99
N GLU A 1000 55.77 -23.75 -28.83
CA GLU A 1000 55.14 -24.49 -29.93
C GLU A 1000 53.81 -23.83 -30.36
N ALA A 1001 52.95 -23.45 -29.42
CA ALA A 1001 51.70 -22.77 -29.74
C ALA A 1001 51.92 -21.43 -30.46
N LYS A 1002 52.99 -20.69 -30.11
CA LYS A 1002 53.39 -19.47 -30.81
C LYS A 1002 53.84 -19.79 -32.24
N ARG A 1003 54.67 -20.82 -32.43
CA ARG A 1003 55.15 -21.24 -33.76
C ARG A 1003 53.98 -21.61 -34.69
N ILE A 1004 52.99 -22.35 -34.18
CA ILE A 1004 51.77 -22.68 -34.92
C ILE A 1004 51.01 -21.41 -35.30
N ALA A 1005 50.85 -20.48 -34.35
CA ALA A 1005 50.15 -19.21 -34.61
C ALA A 1005 50.88 -18.34 -35.65
N ASP A 1006 52.22 -18.30 -35.64
CA ASP A 1006 53.02 -17.61 -36.65
C ASP A 1006 52.78 -18.22 -38.05
N MET A 1007 52.81 -19.56 -38.18
CA MET A 1007 52.54 -20.26 -39.44
C MET A 1007 51.11 -20.03 -39.96
N GLU A 1008 50.11 -20.02 -39.07
CA GLU A 1008 48.72 -19.75 -39.45
C GLU A 1008 48.51 -18.30 -39.91
N MET A 1009 49.18 -17.34 -39.27
CA MET A 1009 49.11 -15.93 -39.65
C MET A 1009 49.80 -15.68 -41.01
N GLU A 1010 50.93 -16.33 -41.28
CA GLU A 1010 51.60 -16.30 -42.60
C GLU A 1010 50.70 -16.89 -43.69
N ALA A 1011 50.09 -18.05 -43.45
CA ALA A 1011 49.16 -18.67 -44.40
C ALA A 1011 47.93 -17.80 -44.71
N ILE A 1012 47.44 -17.03 -43.72
CA ILE A 1012 46.34 -16.07 -43.89
C ILE A 1012 46.79 -14.85 -44.73
N CYS A 1013 48.02 -14.37 -44.53
CA CYS A 1013 48.60 -13.30 -45.36
C CYS A 1013 48.79 -13.73 -46.83
N ASP A 1014 49.19 -14.98 -47.06
CA ASP A 1014 49.37 -15.55 -48.40
C ASP A 1014 48.02 -15.79 -49.12
N THR A 1015 47.00 -16.27 -48.41
CA THR A 1015 45.65 -16.46 -48.99
C THR A 1015 44.90 -15.16 -49.25
N LEU A 1016 45.25 -14.06 -48.58
CA LEU A 1016 44.67 -12.73 -48.80
C LEU A 1016 45.40 -11.92 -49.88
N GLY A 1017 46.49 -12.43 -50.48
CA GLY A 1017 47.20 -11.77 -51.58
C GLY A 1017 48.01 -10.53 -51.18
N TRP A 1018 48.60 -10.51 -49.99
CA TRP A 1018 49.37 -9.34 -49.49
C TRP A 1018 50.86 -9.39 -49.83
N GLY A 1019 51.36 -10.47 -50.42
CA GLY A 1019 52.75 -10.63 -50.84
C GLY A 1019 53.24 -9.58 -51.85
N ASP A 1020 52.35 -9.10 -52.73
CA ASP A 1020 52.70 -8.12 -53.77
C ASP A 1020 52.66 -6.66 -53.31
N VAL A 1021 52.06 -6.36 -52.15
CA VAL A 1021 51.94 -4.98 -51.64
C VAL A 1021 53.14 -4.59 -50.78
N ALA A 1022 53.80 -5.55 -50.12
CA ALA A 1022 55.01 -5.30 -49.34
C ALA A 1022 56.17 -4.79 -50.21
N PHE A 1023 56.29 -5.28 -51.45
CA PHE A 1023 57.34 -4.83 -52.38
C PHE A 1023 57.10 -3.40 -52.93
N MET A 1024 55.84 -2.93 -52.95
CA MET A 1024 55.53 -1.54 -53.33
C MET A 1024 55.75 -0.55 -52.17
N TRP A 1025 55.71 -0.98 -50.91
CA TRP A 1025 55.88 -0.10 -49.76
C TRP A 1025 57.35 0.20 -49.41
N GLU A 1026 58.29 -0.71 -49.69
CA GLU A 1026 59.73 -0.44 -49.51
C GLU A 1026 60.31 0.55 -50.54
N SER A 1027 59.66 0.72 -51.69
CA SER A 1027 60.12 1.68 -52.72
C SER A 1027 59.66 3.13 -52.47
N SER A 1028 58.68 3.36 -51.59
CA SER A 1028 58.15 4.71 -51.30
C SER A 1028 58.78 5.39 -50.08
N PHE A 1029 59.63 4.71 -49.30
CA PHE A 1029 60.32 5.28 -48.14
C PHE A 1029 61.75 5.78 -48.41
N LYS A 1030 62.17 5.85 -49.68
CA LYS A 1030 63.46 6.43 -50.11
C LYS A 1030 63.36 7.73 -50.92
N LYS A 1031 62.28 8.51 -50.78
CA LYS A 1031 62.21 9.90 -51.27
C LYS A 1031 61.69 10.86 -50.21
#